data_AF-A0A2U1MRI6-F1
#
_entry.id   AF-A0A2U1MRI6-F1
#
_cell.length_a   1.000
_cell.length_b   1.000
_cell.length_c   1.000
_cell.angle_alpha   90.00
_cell.angle_beta   90.00
_cell.angle_gamma   90.00
#
_symmetry.space_group_name_H-M   'P 1'
#
loop_
_entity.id
_entity.type
_entity.pdbx_description
1 polymer ?
#
loop_
_entity_poly.entity_id
_entity_poly.type
_entity_poly.pdbx_seq_one_letter_code
_entity_poly.pdbx_strand_id
1 'polypeptide(L)'
;MKGKGNNEAPVGVPTSDQKEMSTESKPQTANIKLKLEDLNWDHSFVRELPGDPLNDVVSREVLHACYSKVSPSAEVENPQLVAWSESVAEILDLDPKEKEQVQVSKTSTPKTLLFTLLSAVQYGLPPSDQNEMSTESKPETANIKLKLEDLNWDHSFVRELPADPLNDVVSREVLHACYSRVSPSAEVENPQLVAWSESVAEILDLDPKEFERPDFPLLFSGASPLKGGLSYAQCYGGHQFGVWADQLGDGRAITLGEIINSKSQRWELQLKGAGKTPYSRFADGLAVLRSSIREFLCSEAMHSLGIPTTRALCLVMTGKLVSRDMFYDGNPKDEPGAIVCRVAQSFLRFGSFQIHAKRGKEDLDIVRTLADYTIKHHFPHIENMSKSDGLSFSTGEGNSDVVDLTSNKYAAWLVEVAERTAFLIARWQGVGFTHGVLNTDNMSVLGLTIDYGPFGFLDAFDPSFTPNTTDIPGRRYCFAEQPDIGSWNIGQFALALSTAQLIDKKELNYAMERYGSKFMDEYQGIMTKKLGLPRYNKELIGELLNNMAVDKVDYTNFFRLLSNIKADSDVPDEKLLVPLKAALLDIGRERKEAWTSWVKRYRSELSASGVLDEERKASMNSVNPKYILRNYLCQSAIDMAEQGDFEEVRRLLKVMEKPYDEQPGMEKYARLPPAWAYRPVTNSNMSIFGEFGIFKRIQELAVKITNQSSIVEMTVARRCGGNGGCWVSGDGCSRCFVGLTIGDDVAWLVEVAERTAFLIARWQGVGFTHGVLNTDNMSVLGLTIDYGPFGFLDAFDPSFTPNTTDIPGRRYCFAEQPDIGSWNIGQFALALSTAQLIDKKELNYAMERYGTKFMDEYQGIMTKKLALPRYNKELIGELLNNMAVDKVDYTNFFRLLSNIRSDSDVPDEKLLVPLKAALLDIGRERKEAWTSWVKRYRSELSASGVPDEERKASMNSVNPKYILRNYLCQSAIDMAEQGDFEEVRRLLKVMEKPYDEQPGMEKYARLPPAWAYRPVSKKANNLCLAAPPGTTPSQPNIRNSKVW
;
A
#
# COMPACT_ATOMS: atom_id res chain seq x y z
N MET A 1 -50.42 51.51 -5.15
CA MET A 1 -50.28 52.95 -5.50
C MET A 1 -49.61 53.66 -4.33
N LYS A 2 -48.63 54.56 -4.57
CA LYS A 2 -48.03 55.51 -3.60
C LYS A 2 -47.35 54.86 -2.35
N GLY A 3 -46.31 55.44 -1.74
CA GLY A 3 -45.50 56.62 -2.10
C GLY A 3 -44.35 56.87 -1.10
N LYS A 4 -43.33 57.62 -1.53
CA LYS A 4 -42.16 58.12 -0.75
C LYS A 4 -42.62 59.06 0.40
N GLY A 5 -41.88 59.37 1.46
CA GLY A 5 -40.49 59.05 1.90
C GLY A 5 -39.83 60.28 2.59
N ASN A 6 -38.72 60.09 3.34
CA ASN A 6 -37.80 61.13 3.90
C ASN A 6 -38.36 62.10 4.99
N ASN A 7 -37.59 62.79 5.86
CA ASN A 7 -36.31 62.51 6.57
C ASN A 7 -36.10 63.53 7.75
N GLU A 8 -35.03 63.38 8.57
CA GLU A 8 -34.34 64.42 9.43
C GLU A 8 -34.98 65.00 10.74
N ALA A 9 -34.42 64.60 11.91
CA ALA A 9 -33.71 65.34 13.02
C ALA A 9 -34.13 66.79 13.49
N PRO A 10 -33.51 67.45 14.53
CA PRO A 10 -32.45 67.05 15.49
C PRO A 10 -32.55 67.51 17.01
N VAL A 11 -31.67 66.97 17.87
CA VAL A 11 -30.98 67.57 19.08
C VAL A 11 -31.73 68.02 20.37
N GLY A 12 -31.23 67.60 21.55
CA GLY A 12 -31.46 68.20 22.90
C GLY A 12 -30.99 67.32 24.09
N VAL A 13 -30.15 67.83 25.02
CA VAL A 13 -29.40 67.11 26.10
C VAL A 13 -29.00 68.12 27.24
N PRO A 14 -28.71 67.77 28.53
CA PRO A 14 -28.74 66.50 29.30
C PRO A 14 -29.90 66.50 30.36
N THR A 15 -29.91 66.03 31.63
CA THR A 15 -28.99 65.50 32.70
C THR A 15 -29.88 64.79 33.79
N SER A 16 -29.48 64.09 34.88
CA SER A 16 -28.21 63.73 35.56
C SER A 16 -28.41 62.46 36.48
N ASP A 17 -27.49 62.26 37.44
CA ASP A 17 -27.59 61.50 38.72
C ASP A 17 -27.44 59.94 38.76
N GLN A 18 -27.03 59.46 39.95
CA GLN A 18 -26.49 58.11 40.27
C GLN A 18 -27.48 57.30 41.16
N LYS A 19 -27.33 56.03 41.56
CA LYS A 19 -26.19 55.08 41.53
C LYS A 19 -26.68 53.64 41.86
N GLU A 20 -26.26 52.61 41.11
CA GLU A 20 -25.98 51.25 41.64
C GLU A 20 -25.24 50.41 40.58
N MET A 21 -24.70 49.23 40.95
CA MET A 21 -23.58 48.61 40.20
C MET A 21 -23.60 47.07 40.20
N SER A 22 -22.77 46.48 39.32
CA SER A 22 -22.63 45.06 38.94
C SER A 22 -23.76 44.53 38.04
N THR A 23 -23.59 44.08 36.79
CA THR A 23 -22.48 43.51 35.96
C THR A 23 -22.41 41.97 35.91
N GLU A 24 -23.35 41.36 35.17
CA GLU A 24 -23.04 40.20 34.33
C GLU A 24 -23.41 40.51 32.88
N SER A 25 -22.40 40.66 32.03
CA SER A 25 -22.59 40.93 30.60
C SER A 25 -22.83 39.63 29.84
N LYS A 26 -24.10 39.30 29.55
CA LYS A 26 -24.41 38.37 28.46
C LYS A 26 -23.81 38.94 27.16
N PRO A 27 -22.94 38.21 26.44
CA PRO A 27 -22.47 38.69 25.15
C PRO A 27 -23.67 38.76 24.20
N GLN A 28 -24.03 39.98 23.78
CA GLN A 28 -24.86 40.16 22.62
C GLN A 28 -24.04 39.69 21.41
N THR A 29 -24.25 38.43 21.01
CA THR A 29 -23.78 37.92 19.72
C THR A 29 -24.54 38.64 18.63
N ALA A 30 -24.07 39.85 18.28
CA ALA A 30 -24.42 40.50 17.04
C ALA A 30 -24.19 39.47 15.93
N ASN A 31 -25.21 39.22 15.11
CA ASN A 31 -25.08 38.39 13.92
C ASN A 31 -24.26 39.14 12.87
N ILE A 32 -22.96 39.27 13.13
CA ILE A 32 -21.96 39.68 12.15
C ILE A 32 -21.94 38.56 11.11
N LYS A 33 -22.73 38.74 10.06
CA LYS A 33 -22.62 37.96 8.84
C LYS A 33 -21.33 38.40 8.15
N LEU A 34 -20.21 37.87 8.64
CA LEU A 34 -18.93 37.91 7.93
C LEU A 34 -19.20 37.38 6.53
N LYS A 35 -19.00 38.23 5.54
CA LYS A 35 -18.86 37.81 4.15
C LYS A 35 -17.50 37.13 4.01
N LEU A 36 -17.26 36.48 2.86
CA LEU A 36 -15.95 35.92 2.55
C LEU A 36 -14.83 36.98 2.53
N GLU A 37 -15.18 38.22 2.16
CA GLU A 37 -14.30 39.41 2.16
C GLU A 37 -14.00 39.98 3.56
N ASP A 38 -14.78 39.60 4.59
CA ASP A 38 -14.55 40.03 5.99
C ASP A 38 -13.68 39.02 6.78
N LEU A 39 -13.26 37.91 6.15
CA LEU A 39 -12.41 36.89 6.79
C LEU A 39 -10.96 37.39 6.86
N ASN A 40 -10.52 37.77 8.05
CA ASN A 40 -9.14 38.14 8.31
C ASN A 40 -8.25 36.88 8.39
N TRP A 41 -7.69 36.47 7.25
CA TRP A 41 -6.79 35.31 7.13
C TRP A 41 -5.49 35.55 7.90
N ASP A 42 -5.21 34.70 8.89
CA ASP A 42 -3.92 34.76 9.58
C ASP A 42 -2.82 34.05 8.79
N HIS A 43 -1.81 34.83 8.40
CA HIS A 43 -0.62 34.38 7.70
C HIS A 43 0.62 34.36 8.63
N SER A 44 0.42 34.25 9.96
CA SER A 44 1.46 34.02 10.97
C SER A 44 2.33 32.81 10.64
N PHE A 45 1.71 31.67 10.34
CA PHE A 45 2.38 30.39 10.01
C PHE A 45 3.48 30.53 8.93
N VAL A 46 3.28 31.38 7.90
CA VAL A 46 4.27 31.59 6.82
C VAL A 46 5.50 32.37 7.30
N ARG A 47 5.38 33.12 8.41
CA ARG A 47 6.40 33.99 8.99
C ARG A 47 7.16 33.36 10.17
N GLU A 48 6.66 32.24 10.70
CA GLU A 48 7.24 31.54 11.87
C GLU A 48 7.99 30.24 11.50
N LEU A 49 8.03 29.89 10.21
CA LEU A 49 8.87 28.81 9.69
C LEU A 49 10.37 29.18 9.79
N PRO A 50 11.24 28.24 10.21
CA PRO A 50 12.67 28.52 10.35
C PRO A 50 13.40 28.62 8.99
N GLY A 51 14.49 29.40 8.99
CA GLY A 51 15.28 29.71 7.79
C GLY A 51 14.83 31.02 7.13
N ASP A 52 15.75 31.71 6.45
CA ASP A 52 15.42 32.87 5.63
C ASP A 52 14.92 32.39 4.25
N PRO A 53 13.64 32.56 3.89
CA PRO A 53 13.10 32.07 2.61
C PRO A 53 13.62 32.83 1.38
N LEU A 54 14.52 33.82 1.55
CA LEU A 54 15.31 34.38 0.45
C LEU A 54 16.58 33.56 0.14
N ASN A 55 17.14 32.86 1.13
CA ASN A 55 18.48 32.27 1.10
C ASN A 55 18.53 30.76 1.42
N ASP A 56 17.51 30.20 2.09
CA ASP A 56 17.38 28.76 2.35
C ASP A 56 16.54 28.08 1.25
N VAL A 57 17.17 27.15 0.51
CA VAL A 57 16.52 26.37 -0.56
C VAL A 57 15.50 25.39 0.01
N VAL A 58 15.77 24.75 1.15
CA VAL A 58 14.91 23.72 1.74
C VAL A 58 13.62 24.35 2.26
N SER A 59 13.72 25.45 3.00
CA SER A 59 12.53 26.19 3.45
C SER A 59 11.72 26.77 2.27
N ARG A 60 12.38 27.14 1.16
CA ARG A 60 11.70 27.50 -0.11
C ARG A 60 10.94 26.34 -0.72
N GLU A 61 11.57 25.17 -0.85
CA GLU A 61 10.94 23.99 -1.48
C GLU A 61 9.78 23.46 -0.63
N VAL A 62 9.92 23.45 0.71
CA VAL A 62 8.82 23.10 1.63
C VAL A 62 7.66 24.09 1.51
N LEU A 63 7.92 25.41 1.53
CA LEU A 63 6.88 26.43 1.32
C LEU A 63 6.21 26.29 -0.05
N HIS A 64 6.98 26.06 -1.11
CA HIS A 64 6.47 25.91 -2.47
C HIS A 64 5.68 24.61 -2.64
N ALA A 65 6.08 23.50 -2.00
CA ALA A 65 5.33 22.25 -1.98
C ALA A 65 3.99 22.36 -1.21
N CYS A 66 3.97 23.11 -0.11
CA CYS A 66 2.73 23.41 0.62
C CYS A 66 1.81 24.34 -0.18
N TYR A 67 2.31 25.47 -0.70
CA TYR A 67 1.48 26.43 -1.44
C TYR A 67 0.99 25.91 -2.79
N SER A 68 1.79 25.12 -3.53
CA SER A 68 1.38 24.56 -4.83
C SER A 68 0.24 23.54 -4.76
N LYS A 69 -0.10 23.06 -3.55
CA LYS A 69 -1.30 22.23 -3.29
C LYS A 69 -2.50 23.03 -2.79
N VAL A 70 -2.37 24.34 -2.52
CA VAL A 70 -3.41 25.16 -1.88
C VAL A 70 -3.62 26.50 -2.62
N SER A 71 -4.02 26.43 -3.90
CA SER A 71 -4.84 27.49 -4.50
C SER A 71 -5.62 26.99 -5.73
N PRO A 72 -6.94 27.20 -5.83
CA PRO A 72 -7.68 27.02 -7.06
C PRO A 72 -7.43 28.19 -8.04
N SER A 73 -7.57 27.93 -9.33
CA SER A 73 -7.36 28.89 -10.41
C SER A 73 -8.26 30.14 -10.30
N ALA A 74 -7.65 31.31 -10.05
CA ALA A 74 -8.27 32.63 -10.22
C ALA A 74 -7.21 33.69 -10.56
N GLU A 75 -7.47 34.53 -11.56
CA GLU A 75 -6.60 35.64 -11.96
C GLU A 75 -6.92 36.90 -11.16
N VAL A 76 -5.95 37.42 -10.39
CA VAL A 76 -6.01 38.76 -9.76
C VAL A 76 -4.59 39.37 -9.79
N GLU A 77 -4.44 40.57 -10.35
CA GLU A 77 -3.17 41.32 -10.31
C GLU A 77 -2.82 41.68 -8.84
N ASN A 78 -1.74 41.15 -8.28
CA ASN A 78 -1.20 41.57 -6.98
C ASN A 78 -0.09 42.64 -7.18
N PRO A 79 -0.27 43.89 -6.71
CA PRO A 79 0.74 44.95 -6.84
C PRO A 79 2.11 44.61 -6.22
N GLN A 80 2.17 43.73 -5.22
CA GLN A 80 3.43 43.32 -4.58
C GLN A 80 4.33 42.51 -5.52
N LEU A 81 3.75 41.79 -6.49
CA LEU A 81 4.50 41.04 -7.51
C LEU A 81 5.18 41.98 -8.52
N VAL A 82 4.57 43.14 -8.81
CA VAL A 82 5.17 44.17 -9.67
C VAL A 82 6.40 44.79 -8.99
N ALA A 83 6.25 45.25 -7.75
CA ALA A 83 7.35 45.81 -6.97
C ALA A 83 8.53 44.83 -6.83
N TRP A 84 8.25 43.53 -6.63
CA TRP A 84 9.29 42.50 -6.58
C TRP A 84 10.04 42.36 -7.93
N SER A 85 9.32 42.43 -9.06
CA SER A 85 9.96 42.38 -10.39
C SER A 85 10.85 43.59 -10.70
N GLU A 86 10.47 44.78 -10.21
CA GLU A 86 11.26 46.01 -10.38
C GLU A 86 12.56 45.95 -9.55
N SER A 87 12.49 45.50 -8.28
CA SER A 87 13.70 45.29 -7.46
C SER A 87 14.66 44.25 -8.05
N VAL A 88 14.15 43.17 -8.66
CA VAL A 88 15.01 42.18 -9.35
C VAL A 88 15.72 42.79 -10.57
N ALA A 89 15.08 43.73 -11.28
CA ALA A 89 15.70 44.43 -12.42
C ALA A 89 16.75 45.48 -12.02
N GLU A 90 16.71 46.00 -10.79
CA GLU A 90 17.80 46.81 -10.20
C GLU A 90 18.96 45.95 -9.72
N ILE A 91 18.69 44.80 -9.09
CA ILE A 91 19.73 43.87 -8.57
C ILE A 91 20.60 43.27 -9.70
N LEU A 92 20.11 43.25 -10.95
CA LEU A 92 20.80 42.68 -12.11
C LEU A 92 21.46 43.72 -13.05
N ASP A 93 21.41 45.01 -12.72
CA ASP A 93 22.11 46.13 -13.39
C ASP A 93 22.03 46.17 -14.94
N LEU A 94 20.88 45.79 -15.51
CA LEU A 94 20.66 45.68 -16.97
C LEU A 94 20.61 47.05 -17.69
N ASP A 95 21.05 47.08 -18.95
CA ASP A 95 21.11 48.32 -19.75
C ASP A 95 19.70 48.87 -20.07
N PRO A 96 19.48 50.21 -20.16
CA PRO A 96 18.20 50.79 -20.56
C PRO A 96 17.59 50.22 -21.85
N LYS A 97 18.36 49.72 -22.82
CA LYS A 97 17.83 49.06 -24.03
C LYS A 97 17.29 47.65 -23.79
N GLU A 98 17.83 46.94 -22.80
CA GLU A 98 17.31 45.62 -22.40
C GLU A 98 16.01 45.80 -21.62
N LYS A 99 15.93 46.87 -20.80
CA LYS A 99 14.72 47.28 -20.07
C LYS A 99 13.54 47.65 -20.99
N GLU A 100 13.78 48.17 -22.20
CA GLU A 100 12.70 48.35 -23.21
C GLU A 100 12.17 47.02 -23.79
N GLN A 101 13.02 46.00 -23.97
CA GLN A 101 12.58 44.72 -24.57
C GLN A 101 11.71 43.85 -23.66
N VAL A 102 11.68 44.15 -22.34
CA VAL A 102 10.84 43.44 -21.36
C VAL A 102 9.37 43.90 -21.39
N GLN A 103 9.02 45.01 -22.05
CA GLN A 103 7.67 45.62 -22.00
C GLN A 103 6.59 45.02 -22.93
N VAL A 104 6.59 43.69 -23.19
CA VAL A 104 5.43 42.96 -23.74
C VAL A 104 5.40 41.53 -23.17
N SER A 105 4.35 40.98 -22.56
CA SER A 105 3.01 41.50 -22.21
C SER A 105 2.70 41.24 -20.71
N LYS A 106 1.65 41.90 -20.18
CA LYS A 106 1.14 41.74 -18.80
C LYS A 106 0.58 40.34 -18.42
N THR A 107 0.86 39.30 -19.18
CA THR A 107 0.22 37.97 -19.05
C THR A 107 1.22 36.80 -19.05
N SER A 108 2.51 37.07 -18.98
CA SER A 108 3.57 36.05 -18.96
C SER A 108 4.05 35.74 -17.54
N THR A 109 4.12 34.46 -17.17
CA THR A 109 4.65 34.03 -15.85
C THR A 109 6.19 34.00 -15.85
N PRO A 110 6.86 34.17 -14.69
CA PRO A 110 8.33 34.23 -14.61
C PRO A 110 9.06 33.03 -15.24
N LYS A 111 8.43 31.85 -15.19
CA LYS A 111 8.94 30.60 -15.75
C LYS A 111 9.14 30.67 -17.28
N THR A 112 8.37 31.50 -17.97
CA THR A 112 8.41 31.67 -19.44
C THR A 112 9.56 32.59 -19.87
N LEU A 113 9.85 33.63 -19.07
CA LEU A 113 10.96 34.56 -19.33
C LEU A 113 12.32 33.84 -19.26
N LEU A 114 12.51 33.06 -18.18
CA LEU A 114 13.75 32.31 -17.93
C LEU A 114 14.02 31.25 -19.02
N PHE A 115 12.97 30.56 -19.47
CA PHE A 115 13.08 29.52 -20.51
C PHE A 115 13.48 30.09 -21.87
N THR A 116 13.03 31.31 -22.18
CA THR A 116 13.32 32.00 -23.45
C THR A 116 14.78 32.43 -23.53
N LEU A 117 15.34 32.94 -22.42
CA LEU A 117 16.76 33.34 -22.34
C LEU A 117 17.72 32.15 -22.48
N LEU A 118 17.45 31.04 -21.79
CA LEU A 118 18.31 29.85 -21.82
C LEU A 118 18.29 29.11 -23.18
N SER A 119 17.18 29.22 -23.94
CA SER A 119 17.02 28.55 -25.24
C SER A 119 17.93 29.11 -26.35
N ALA A 120 18.55 30.29 -26.15
CA ALA A 120 19.27 31.02 -27.19
C ALA A 120 20.76 30.67 -27.35
N VAL A 121 21.35 29.89 -26.43
CA VAL A 121 22.82 29.78 -26.30
C VAL A 121 23.39 28.40 -26.67
N GLN A 122 22.60 27.32 -26.67
CA GLN A 122 23.13 25.95 -26.62
C GLN A 122 22.78 25.03 -27.82
N TYR A 123 22.32 25.59 -28.96
CA TYR A 123 22.06 24.83 -30.18
C TYR A 123 23.20 24.95 -31.23
N GLY A 124 24.29 24.22 -31.00
CA GLY A 124 25.25 23.87 -32.05
C GLY A 124 24.84 22.57 -32.75
N LEU A 125 24.61 22.60 -34.07
CA LEU A 125 24.18 21.42 -34.84
C LEU A 125 25.36 20.52 -35.26
N PRO A 126 25.12 19.19 -35.47
CA PRO A 126 26.17 18.19 -35.62
C PRO A 126 26.68 17.99 -37.07
N PRO A 127 27.87 17.39 -37.25
CA PRO A 127 28.28 16.73 -38.49
C PRO A 127 27.71 15.30 -38.61
N SER A 128 27.52 14.85 -39.84
CA SER A 128 26.87 13.58 -40.24
C SER A 128 27.80 12.35 -40.28
N ASP A 129 27.19 11.19 -40.51
CA ASP A 129 27.83 9.87 -40.71
C ASP A 129 28.96 9.82 -41.76
N GLN A 130 29.95 8.94 -41.52
CA GLN A 130 30.45 7.98 -42.51
C GLN A 130 31.46 6.98 -41.92
N ASN A 131 31.12 5.68 -41.92
CA ASN A 131 31.81 4.68 -42.77
C ASN A 131 31.33 3.25 -42.49
N GLU A 132 31.13 2.48 -43.57
CA GLU A 132 31.03 1.02 -43.55
C GLU A 132 32.44 0.40 -43.50
N MET A 133 32.62 -0.78 -42.90
CA MET A 133 33.63 -1.72 -43.42
C MET A 133 33.46 -3.19 -42.97
N SER A 134 33.50 -4.07 -43.97
CA SER A 134 33.97 -5.48 -43.92
C SER A 134 33.49 -6.41 -42.79
N THR A 135 32.62 -7.35 -43.14
CA THR A 135 32.40 -8.61 -42.40
C THR A 135 33.54 -9.61 -42.63
N GLU A 136 34.10 -10.20 -41.57
CA GLU A 136 34.86 -11.46 -41.63
C GLU A 136 34.17 -12.54 -40.78
N SER A 137 33.94 -13.72 -41.38
CA SER A 137 33.27 -14.85 -40.74
C SER A 137 34.25 -15.69 -39.92
N LYS A 138 34.05 -15.77 -38.60
CA LYS A 138 34.67 -16.81 -37.76
C LYS A 138 33.88 -18.13 -37.87
N PRO A 139 34.55 -19.30 -37.74
CA PRO A 139 33.94 -20.59 -38.07
C PRO A 139 32.91 -21.03 -37.03
N GLU A 140 31.88 -21.74 -37.50
CA GLU A 140 30.87 -22.37 -36.65
C GLU A 140 31.49 -23.49 -35.81
N THR A 141 31.58 -23.28 -34.50
CA THR A 141 31.76 -24.38 -33.54
C THR A 141 30.46 -25.17 -33.47
N ALA A 142 30.46 -26.41 -33.92
CA ALA A 142 29.28 -27.28 -33.85
C ALA A 142 28.78 -27.39 -32.40
N ASN A 143 27.47 -27.17 -32.19
CA ASN A 143 26.84 -27.24 -30.86
C ASN A 143 27.04 -28.64 -30.25
N ILE A 144 27.97 -28.76 -29.30
CA ILE A 144 28.19 -29.97 -28.50
C ILE A 144 27.03 -30.06 -27.51
N LYS A 145 26.10 -31.00 -27.75
CA LYS A 145 25.06 -31.31 -26.78
C LYS A 145 25.61 -32.23 -25.69
N LEU A 146 25.55 -31.77 -24.45
CA LEU A 146 26.01 -32.45 -23.25
C LEU A 146 24.92 -33.35 -22.64
N LYS A 147 25.35 -34.36 -21.89
CA LYS A 147 24.51 -35.11 -20.96
C LYS A 147 24.63 -34.54 -19.55
N LEU A 148 23.70 -34.94 -18.68
CA LEU A 148 23.73 -34.58 -17.26
C LEU A 148 25.03 -35.02 -16.56
N GLU A 149 25.62 -36.14 -16.97
CA GLU A 149 26.88 -36.63 -16.42
C GLU A 149 28.13 -35.89 -16.92
N ASP A 150 28.01 -35.09 -17.98
CA ASP A 150 29.11 -34.42 -18.68
C ASP A 150 29.11 -32.89 -18.46
N LEU A 151 28.27 -32.39 -17.55
CA LEU A 151 28.18 -30.98 -17.17
C LEU A 151 29.50 -30.48 -16.54
N ASN A 152 29.95 -29.32 -17.01
CA ASN A 152 31.22 -28.70 -16.63
C ASN A 152 31.06 -27.84 -15.35
N TRP A 153 31.14 -28.49 -14.18
CA TRP A 153 31.04 -27.85 -12.88
C TRP A 153 32.30 -27.06 -12.48
N ASP A 154 32.11 -25.88 -11.86
CA ASP A 154 33.21 -25.05 -11.34
C ASP A 154 33.12 -24.82 -9.81
N HIS A 155 31.95 -24.45 -9.29
CA HIS A 155 31.71 -24.17 -7.86
C HIS A 155 32.59 -23.07 -7.22
N SER A 156 32.94 -22.00 -7.95
CA SER A 156 33.66 -20.85 -7.38
C SER A 156 33.01 -20.28 -6.12
N PHE A 157 31.68 -20.24 -6.02
CA PHE A 157 30.95 -19.74 -4.85
C PHE A 157 31.35 -20.51 -3.58
N VAL A 158 31.44 -21.83 -3.69
CA VAL A 158 31.80 -22.73 -2.58
C VAL A 158 33.31 -22.72 -2.31
N ARG A 159 34.16 -22.45 -3.31
CA ARG A 159 35.62 -22.36 -3.16
C ARG A 159 36.11 -21.03 -2.60
N GLU A 160 35.45 -19.92 -2.94
CA GLU A 160 36.00 -18.56 -2.78
C GLU A 160 35.31 -17.73 -1.68
N LEU A 161 34.12 -18.12 -1.23
CA LEU A 161 33.36 -17.42 -0.18
C LEU A 161 33.38 -18.19 1.16
N PRO A 162 33.27 -17.50 2.31
CA PRO A 162 33.29 -18.14 3.62
C PRO A 162 32.07 -19.05 3.83
N ALA A 163 32.35 -20.25 4.35
CA ALA A 163 31.38 -21.33 4.54
C ALA A 163 30.97 -21.46 6.01
N ASP A 164 29.72 -21.86 6.24
CA ASP A 164 29.28 -22.38 7.54
C ASP A 164 30.16 -23.59 7.93
N PRO A 165 30.74 -23.63 9.14
CA PRO A 165 31.45 -24.81 9.63
C PRO A 165 30.51 -26.00 9.89
N LEU A 166 29.20 -25.76 10.03
CA LEU A 166 28.19 -26.79 10.23
C LEU A 166 27.50 -27.18 8.91
N ASN A 167 27.27 -28.48 8.73
CA ASN A 167 26.63 -29.06 7.55
C ASN A 167 25.29 -29.73 7.90
N ASP A 168 24.65 -29.29 8.98
CA ASP A 168 23.30 -29.71 9.39
C ASP A 168 22.20 -28.89 8.70
N VAL A 169 20.96 -29.37 8.82
CA VAL A 169 19.74 -28.69 8.32
C VAL A 169 18.90 -28.09 9.45
N VAL A 170 19.51 -27.80 10.60
CA VAL A 170 18.79 -27.28 11.78
C VAL A 170 18.64 -25.77 11.63
N SER A 171 17.38 -25.28 11.65
CA SER A 171 17.08 -23.85 11.59
C SER A 171 17.82 -23.06 12.70
N ARG A 172 18.72 -22.15 12.31
CA ARG A 172 19.56 -21.37 13.24
C ARG A 172 20.08 -20.09 12.59
N GLU A 173 20.65 -19.20 13.40
CA GLU A 173 21.49 -18.13 12.84
C GLU A 173 22.83 -18.71 12.36
N VAL A 174 23.28 -18.24 11.19
CA VAL A 174 24.52 -18.63 10.51
C VAL A 174 25.39 -17.37 10.42
N LEU A 175 26.33 -17.24 11.35
CA LEU A 175 27.26 -16.10 11.45
C LEU A 175 28.49 -16.30 10.55
N HIS A 176 29.12 -15.20 10.13
CA HIS A 176 30.42 -15.16 9.45
C HIS A 176 30.55 -15.99 8.16
N ALA A 177 29.44 -16.35 7.51
CA ALA A 177 29.41 -17.20 6.32
C ALA A 177 28.36 -16.78 5.29
N CYS A 178 28.66 -16.97 4.01
CA CYS A 178 27.79 -16.66 2.88
C CYS A 178 26.89 -17.83 2.46
N TYR A 179 27.17 -19.05 2.92
CA TYR A 179 26.35 -20.24 2.65
C TYR A 179 26.56 -21.35 3.68
N SER A 180 25.58 -22.24 3.80
CA SER A 180 25.72 -23.56 4.44
C SER A 180 25.71 -24.66 3.39
N ARG A 181 26.51 -25.73 3.57
CA ARG A 181 26.43 -26.92 2.69
C ARG A 181 25.24 -27.76 3.10
N VAL A 182 24.37 -28.08 2.15
CA VAL A 182 23.12 -28.80 2.39
C VAL A 182 22.73 -29.57 1.14
N SER A 183 22.38 -30.84 1.31
CA SER A 183 21.82 -31.67 0.24
C SER A 183 20.29 -31.58 0.23
N PRO A 184 19.63 -31.75 -0.93
CA PRO A 184 18.19 -31.94 -0.99
C PRO A 184 17.68 -32.99 -0.01
N SER A 185 16.53 -32.73 0.60
CA SER A 185 15.94 -33.52 1.69
C SER A 185 14.42 -33.67 1.62
N ALA A 186 13.79 -33.20 0.54
CA ALA A 186 12.36 -33.42 0.30
C ALA A 186 12.05 -34.91 0.07
N GLU A 187 11.01 -35.41 0.74
CA GLU A 187 10.46 -36.73 0.43
C GLU A 187 9.74 -36.73 -0.92
N VAL A 188 9.91 -37.80 -1.70
CA VAL A 188 9.27 -38.00 -3.00
C VAL A 188 8.66 -39.40 -3.10
N GLU A 189 7.66 -39.55 -3.96
CA GLU A 189 7.01 -40.81 -4.26
C GLU A 189 6.58 -40.79 -5.74
N ASN A 190 7.26 -41.57 -6.59
CA ASN A 190 7.04 -41.58 -8.05
C ASN A 190 7.05 -40.16 -8.69
N PRO A 191 8.14 -39.38 -8.56
CA PRO A 191 8.20 -38.01 -9.08
C PRO A 191 8.04 -37.93 -10.60
N GLN A 192 7.45 -36.85 -11.10
CA GLN A 192 7.07 -36.71 -12.52
C GLN A 192 7.45 -35.35 -13.11
N LEU A 193 7.93 -35.35 -14.36
CA LEU A 193 8.25 -34.12 -15.11
C LEU A 193 6.98 -33.46 -15.67
N VAL A 194 6.63 -32.29 -15.14
CA VAL A 194 5.50 -31.49 -15.60
C VAL A 194 5.85 -30.80 -16.91
N ALA A 195 6.93 -30.01 -16.91
CA ALA A 195 7.41 -29.24 -18.06
C ALA A 195 8.90 -28.92 -17.93
N TRP A 196 9.54 -28.57 -19.05
CA TRP A 196 10.92 -28.09 -19.13
C TRP A 196 11.03 -26.99 -20.20
N SER A 197 12.08 -26.16 -20.11
CA SER A 197 12.31 -25.06 -21.07
C SER A 197 13.46 -25.40 -22.02
N GLU A 198 13.12 -25.40 -23.31
CA GLU A 198 14.03 -25.69 -24.43
C GLU A 198 15.17 -24.67 -24.49
N SER A 199 14.85 -23.39 -24.41
CA SER A 199 15.85 -22.30 -24.42
C SER A 199 16.75 -22.27 -23.17
N VAL A 200 16.36 -22.89 -22.05
CA VAL A 200 17.24 -23.02 -20.87
C VAL A 200 18.14 -24.24 -20.99
N ALA A 201 17.66 -25.34 -21.59
CA ALA A 201 18.53 -26.46 -21.95
C ALA A 201 19.65 -26.00 -22.92
N GLU A 202 19.33 -25.18 -23.92
CA GLU A 202 20.32 -24.57 -24.83
C GLU A 202 21.32 -23.64 -24.14
N ILE A 203 20.94 -22.94 -23.06
CA ILE A 203 21.86 -22.10 -22.27
C ILE A 203 22.88 -22.95 -21.50
N LEU A 204 22.52 -24.18 -21.14
CA LEU A 204 23.35 -25.14 -20.40
C LEU A 204 23.97 -26.23 -21.30
N ASP A 205 23.90 -26.04 -22.63
CA ASP A 205 24.33 -26.99 -23.68
C ASP A 205 23.71 -28.39 -23.59
N LEU A 206 22.61 -28.60 -22.85
CA LEU A 206 22.00 -29.90 -22.59
C LEU A 206 21.27 -30.49 -23.81
N ASP A 207 21.36 -31.81 -24.03
CA ASP A 207 20.52 -32.51 -25.01
C ASP A 207 19.06 -32.59 -24.51
N PRO A 208 18.05 -32.11 -25.28
CA PRO A 208 16.63 -32.35 -25.03
C PRO A 208 16.25 -33.80 -24.69
N LYS A 209 17.02 -34.80 -25.13
CA LYS A 209 16.79 -36.22 -24.79
C LYS A 209 17.01 -36.54 -23.32
N GLU A 210 17.79 -35.75 -22.58
CA GLU A 210 18.00 -35.99 -21.15
C GLU A 210 16.69 -35.86 -20.35
N PHE A 211 15.75 -35.02 -20.80
CA PHE A 211 14.42 -34.86 -20.21
C PHE A 211 13.47 -36.04 -20.47
N GLU A 212 13.81 -36.95 -21.39
CA GLU A 212 13.08 -38.20 -21.65
C GLU A 212 13.56 -39.35 -20.75
N ARG A 213 14.64 -39.17 -19.97
CA ARG A 213 15.22 -40.24 -19.15
C ARG A 213 14.31 -40.61 -17.96
N PRO A 214 14.11 -41.91 -17.65
CA PRO A 214 13.33 -42.35 -16.49
C PRO A 214 13.85 -41.88 -15.13
N ASP A 215 15.14 -41.55 -15.01
CA ASP A 215 15.77 -41.05 -13.79
C ASP A 215 15.78 -39.51 -13.66
N PHE A 216 15.44 -38.77 -14.73
CA PHE A 216 15.41 -37.30 -14.70
C PHE A 216 14.55 -36.72 -13.56
N PRO A 217 13.33 -37.23 -13.28
CA PRO A 217 12.52 -36.71 -12.17
C PRO A 217 13.13 -36.99 -10.80
N LEU A 218 13.94 -38.05 -10.63
CA LEU A 218 14.63 -38.34 -9.37
C LEU A 218 15.81 -37.36 -9.15
N LEU A 219 16.53 -37.02 -10.21
CA LEU A 219 17.62 -36.04 -10.17
C LEU A 219 17.10 -34.63 -9.85
N PHE A 220 16.09 -34.15 -10.58
CA PHE A 220 15.59 -32.78 -10.45
C PHE A 220 14.52 -32.58 -9.36
N SER A 221 14.10 -33.64 -8.68
CA SER A 221 13.48 -33.56 -7.34
C SER A 221 14.50 -33.63 -6.19
N GLY A 222 15.78 -33.86 -6.49
CA GLY A 222 16.85 -33.98 -5.50
C GLY A 222 16.91 -35.33 -4.77
N ALA A 223 16.00 -36.27 -5.08
CA ALA A 223 15.98 -37.62 -4.51
C ALA A 223 17.13 -38.51 -5.01
N SER A 224 17.88 -38.07 -6.01
CA SER A 224 19.17 -38.64 -6.42
C SER A 224 20.16 -37.52 -6.73
N PRO A 225 21.42 -37.61 -6.28
CA PRO A 225 22.39 -36.53 -6.46
C PRO A 225 22.84 -36.44 -7.92
N LEU A 226 22.85 -35.22 -8.47
CA LEU A 226 23.40 -34.96 -9.80
C LEU A 226 24.93 -35.09 -9.78
N LYS A 227 25.49 -35.91 -10.68
CA LYS A 227 26.92 -36.24 -10.73
C LYS A 227 27.77 -34.96 -10.86
N GLY A 228 28.66 -34.76 -9.89
CA GLY A 228 29.56 -33.60 -9.84
C GLY A 228 28.99 -32.36 -9.14
N GLY A 229 27.70 -32.35 -8.80
CA GLY A 229 27.10 -31.27 -8.00
C GLY A 229 27.69 -31.18 -6.58
N LEU A 230 27.67 -29.98 -6.01
CA LEU A 230 28.19 -29.65 -4.68
C LEU A 230 27.21 -28.68 -4.00
N SER A 231 26.24 -29.24 -3.28
CA SER A 231 25.02 -28.51 -2.91
C SER A 231 25.16 -27.58 -1.70
N TYR A 232 24.56 -26.38 -1.81
CA TYR A 232 24.55 -25.34 -0.79
C TYR A 232 23.24 -24.52 -0.77
N ALA A 233 23.05 -23.73 0.27
CA ALA A 233 21.99 -22.73 0.38
C ALA A 233 22.62 -21.39 0.81
N GLN A 234 22.24 -20.27 0.20
CA GLN A 234 22.87 -18.97 0.47
C GLN A 234 22.34 -18.33 1.75
N CYS A 235 23.23 -17.65 2.49
CA CYS A 235 22.90 -16.77 3.60
C CYS A 235 22.60 -15.36 3.07
N TYR A 236 21.49 -14.76 3.51
CA TYR A 236 21.17 -13.36 3.27
C TYR A 236 20.22 -12.84 4.35
N GLY A 237 20.08 -11.52 4.44
CA GLY A 237 19.04 -10.84 5.23
C GLY A 237 18.20 -9.96 4.32
N GLY A 238 17.41 -9.03 4.87
CA GLY A 238 16.68 -8.08 4.03
C GLY A 238 15.79 -7.11 4.80
N HIS A 239 15.32 -6.09 4.09
CA HIS A 239 14.28 -5.19 4.53
C HIS A 239 12.95 -5.62 3.91
N GLN A 240 12.10 -6.26 4.71
CA GLN A 240 10.78 -6.74 4.28
C GLN A 240 9.73 -5.66 4.58
N PHE A 241 8.99 -5.23 3.56
CA PHE A 241 8.06 -4.09 3.64
C PHE A 241 8.70 -2.77 4.18
N GLY A 242 10.01 -2.62 4.03
CA GLY A 242 10.79 -1.47 4.52
C GLY A 242 11.44 -1.67 5.90
N VAL A 243 11.03 -2.69 6.67
CA VAL A 243 11.56 -2.99 8.01
C VAL A 243 12.64 -4.06 7.90
N TRP A 244 13.77 -3.87 8.60
CA TRP A 244 14.83 -4.89 8.66
C TRP A 244 14.30 -6.18 9.33
N ALA A 245 14.53 -7.33 8.69
CA ALA A 245 13.95 -8.63 9.06
C ALA A 245 15.00 -9.66 9.52
N ASP A 246 16.19 -9.19 9.91
CA ASP A 246 17.35 -9.98 10.32
C ASP A 246 17.72 -11.07 9.30
N GLN A 247 18.13 -12.26 9.75
CA GLN A 247 18.53 -13.34 8.86
C GLN A 247 17.33 -13.98 8.16
N LEU A 248 17.46 -14.07 6.83
CA LEU A 248 16.59 -14.81 5.94
C LEU A 248 17.39 -16.02 5.41
N GLY A 249 17.91 -15.94 4.19
CA GLY A 249 18.61 -17.03 3.50
C GLY A 249 17.68 -17.93 2.69
N ASP A 250 18.26 -18.87 1.94
CA ASP A 250 17.54 -19.82 1.08
C ASP A 250 16.77 -20.88 1.90
N GLY A 251 15.70 -20.46 2.58
CA GLY A 251 14.95 -21.29 3.53
C GLY A 251 14.08 -22.41 2.95
N ARG A 252 14.05 -22.55 1.62
CA ARG A 252 13.37 -23.61 0.86
C ARG A 252 14.00 -23.83 -0.52
N ALA A 253 15.28 -23.51 -0.66
CA ALA A 253 15.99 -23.55 -1.93
C ALA A 253 17.40 -24.09 -1.69
N ILE A 254 17.87 -24.92 -2.62
CA ILE A 254 19.18 -25.57 -2.54
C ILE A 254 19.81 -25.48 -3.93
N THR A 255 20.92 -24.75 -4.03
CA THR A 255 21.74 -24.69 -5.23
C THR A 255 22.52 -25.99 -5.33
N LEU A 256 22.43 -26.69 -6.47
CA LEU A 256 23.15 -27.93 -6.76
C LEU A 256 24.63 -27.69 -7.10
N GLY A 257 24.95 -26.46 -7.51
CA GLY A 257 26.28 -26.03 -7.89
C GLY A 257 26.25 -24.99 -9.02
N GLU A 258 27.43 -24.71 -9.57
CA GLU A 258 27.64 -23.78 -10.67
C GLU A 258 28.28 -24.50 -11.85
N ILE A 259 27.73 -24.33 -13.05
CA ILE A 259 28.33 -24.84 -14.30
C ILE A 259 28.82 -23.70 -15.18
N ILE A 260 29.80 -24.01 -16.04
CA ILE A 260 30.31 -23.12 -17.10
C ILE A 260 29.92 -23.70 -18.46
N ASN A 261 29.12 -22.97 -19.23
CA ASN A 261 28.67 -23.37 -20.56
C ASN A 261 29.75 -23.17 -21.66
N SER A 262 29.46 -23.62 -22.87
CA SER A 262 30.30 -23.52 -24.08
C SER A 262 30.74 -22.09 -24.44
N LYS A 263 30.01 -21.09 -23.96
CA LYS A 263 30.28 -19.65 -24.15
C LYS A 263 31.07 -19.04 -22.97
N SER A 264 31.63 -19.88 -22.11
CA SER A 264 32.31 -19.53 -20.85
C SER A 264 31.44 -18.74 -19.87
N GLN A 265 30.11 -18.90 -19.92
CA GLN A 265 29.18 -18.23 -19.03
C GLN A 265 28.84 -19.13 -17.82
N ARG A 266 28.88 -18.54 -16.63
CA ARG A 266 28.53 -19.16 -15.36
C ARG A 266 27.02 -19.20 -15.12
N TRP A 267 26.51 -20.33 -14.62
CA TRP A 267 25.11 -20.53 -14.24
C TRP A 267 24.98 -21.35 -12.95
N GLU A 268 24.32 -20.79 -11.93
CA GLU A 268 23.83 -21.50 -10.73
C GLU A 268 22.56 -22.30 -11.09
N LEU A 269 22.49 -23.58 -10.69
CA LEU A 269 21.28 -24.42 -10.79
C LEU A 269 20.66 -24.60 -9.39
N GLN A 270 19.46 -24.08 -9.14
CA GLN A 270 18.83 -24.07 -7.81
C GLN A 270 17.46 -24.75 -7.78
N LEU A 271 17.34 -25.83 -6.98
CA LEU A 271 16.07 -26.50 -6.73
C LEU A 271 15.30 -25.78 -5.61
N LYS A 272 14.14 -25.22 -5.93
CA LYS A 272 13.24 -24.56 -4.96
C LYS A 272 12.08 -25.49 -4.61
N GLY A 273 11.87 -25.71 -3.31
CA GLY A 273 11.00 -26.76 -2.73
C GLY A 273 11.74 -28.02 -2.30
N ALA A 274 13.07 -28.06 -2.37
CA ALA A 274 13.90 -29.26 -2.22
C ALA A 274 14.17 -29.72 -0.78
N GLY A 275 13.48 -29.16 0.22
CA GLY A 275 13.60 -29.54 1.64
C GLY A 275 14.22 -28.45 2.51
N LYS A 276 14.57 -28.82 3.75
CA LYS A 276 15.00 -27.87 4.79
C LYS A 276 16.46 -27.47 4.67
N THR A 277 16.76 -26.25 5.13
CA THR A 277 18.09 -25.68 5.26
C THR A 277 18.17 -24.95 6.62
N PRO A 278 19.37 -24.55 7.11
CA PRO A 278 19.49 -23.71 8.30
C PRO A 278 18.69 -22.39 8.25
N TYR A 279 18.31 -21.96 7.04
CA TYR A 279 17.55 -20.75 6.75
C TYR A 279 16.03 -20.96 6.74
N SER A 280 15.52 -22.18 6.93
CA SER A 280 14.08 -22.48 6.88
C SER A 280 13.26 -21.79 7.97
N ARG A 281 13.90 -21.29 9.04
CA ARG A 281 13.24 -20.71 10.22
C ARG A 281 12.18 -21.69 10.76
N PHE A 282 10.89 -21.35 10.68
CA PHE A 282 9.78 -22.22 11.12
C PHE A 282 9.10 -23.00 9.98
N ALA A 283 9.53 -22.82 8.71
CA ALA A 283 8.92 -23.44 7.55
C ALA A 283 9.36 -24.90 7.33
N ASP A 284 8.70 -25.58 6.39
CA ASP A 284 8.96 -26.98 6.04
C ASP A 284 10.04 -27.18 4.95
N GLY A 285 10.43 -26.12 4.24
CA GLY A 285 11.39 -26.19 3.12
C GLY A 285 10.78 -26.61 1.77
N LEU A 286 9.46 -26.77 1.68
CA LEU A 286 8.79 -27.36 0.52
C LEU A 286 8.04 -26.32 -0.32
N ALA A 287 7.75 -26.68 -1.57
CA ALA A 287 6.93 -25.90 -2.50
C ALA A 287 5.79 -26.75 -3.09
N VAL A 288 4.76 -26.07 -3.60
CA VAL A 288 3.56 -26.70 -4.15
C VAL A 288 3.44 -26.46 -5.64
N LEU A 289 2.72 -27.35 -6.33
CA LEU A 289 2.54 -27.34 -7.78
C LEU A 289 2.05 -25.98 -8.29
N ARG A 290 1.01 -25.43 -7.68
CA ARG A 290 0.43 -24.11 -7.98
C ARG A 290 1.46 -22.97 -7.97
N SER A 291 2.28 -22.86 -6.91
CA SER A 291 3.34 -21.85 -6.85
C SER A 291 4.44 -22.09 -7.87
N SER A 292 4.77 -23.36 -8.10
CA SER A 292 5.91 -23.75 -8.94
C SER A 292 5.60 -23.63 -10.43
N ILE A 293 4.34 -23.86 -10.86
CA ILE A 293 3.83 -23.53 -12.20
C ILE A 293 3.93 -22.03 -12.46
N ARG A 294 3.50 -21.19 -11.50
CA ARG A 294 3.54 -19.73 -11.64
C ARG A 294 4.97 -19.21 -11.79
N GLU A 295 5.91 -19.70 -10.97
CA GLU A 295 7.32 -19.32 -11.05
C GLU A 295 8.00 -19.83 -12.33
N PHE A 296 7.74 -21.07 -12.73
CA PHE A 296 8.25 -21.65 -13.99
C PHE A 296 7.76 -20.86 -15.21
N LEU A 297 6.44 -20.67 -15.36
CA LEU A 297 5.89 -19.95 -16.52
C LEU A 297 6.28 -18.46 -16.54
N CYS A 298 6.36 -17.79 -15.39
CA CYS A 298 6.68 -16.35 -15.37
C CYS A 298 8.16 -16.05 -15.64
N SER A 299 9.07 -16.92 -15.19
CA SER A 299 10.49 -16.86 -15.53
C SER A 299 10.69 -16.83 -17.05
N GLU A 300 10.03 -17.74 -17.76
CA GLU A 300 10.20 -17.92 -19.20
C GLU A 300 9.39 -16.89 -20.02
N ALA A 301 8.22 -16.47 -19.53
CA ALA A 301 7.45 -15.36 -20.09
C ALA A 301 8.21 -14.03 -20.02
N MET A 302 8.84 -13.71 -18.87
CA MET A 302 9.56 -12.45 -18.69
C MET A 302 10.82 -12.40 -19.56
N HIS A 303 11.54 -13.53 -19.71
CA HIS A 303 12.64 -13.64 -20.68
C HIS A 303 12.17 -13.36 -22.11
N SER A 304 11.05 -13.96 -22.52
CA SER A 304 10.50 -13.83 -23.88
C SER A 304 9.88 -12.46 -24.17
N LEU A 305 9.55 -11.68 -23.12
CA LEU A 305 9.23 -10.25 -23.17
C LEU A 305 10.48 -9.34 -23.19
N GLY A 306 11.68 -9.90 -23.29
CA GLY A 306 12.95 -9.14 -23.30
C GLY A 306 13.28 -8.49 -21.94
N ILE A 307 12.78 -9.04 -20.84
CA ILE A 307 13.00 -8.52 -19.48
C ILE A 307 14.00 -9.42 -18.74
N PRO A 308 15.06 -8.87 -18.12
CA PRO A 308 16.02 -9.66 -17.36
C PRO A 308 15.37 -10.42 -16.19
N THR A 309 15.71 -11.70 -16.03
CA THR A 309 15.06 -12.59 -15.06
C THR A 309 15.89 -13.85 -14.76
N THR A 310 15.69 -14.44 -13.58
CA THR A 310 16.04 -15.85 -13.34
C THR A 310 15.20 -16.76 -14.23
N ARG A 311 15.83 -17.77 -14.83
CA ARG A 311 15.22 -18.75 -15.74
C ARG A 311 14.71 -19.98 -15.00
N ALA A 312 13.90 -20.79 -15.66
CA ALA A 312 13.42 -22.07 -15.11
C ALA A 312 13.66 -23.23 -16.09
N LEU A 313 14.55 -24.16 -15.72
CA LEU A 313 14.92 -25.32 -16.54
C LEU A 313 13.81 -26.37 -16.60
N CYS A 314 13.25 -26.75 -15.44
CA CYS A 314 12.22 -27.78 -15.35
C CYS A 314 11.37 -27.65 -14.08
N LEU A 315 10.19 -28.25 -14.14
CA LEU A 315 9.22 -28.38 -13.05
C LEU A 315 8.90 -29.86 -12.83
N VAL A 316 9.13 -30.36 -11.62
CA VAL A 316 8.94 -31.76 -11.23
C VAL A 316 7.96 -31.85 -10.06
N MET A 317 6.95 -32.70 -10.14
CA MET A 317 6.11 -33.06 -8.98
C MET A 317 6.84 -34.06 -8.09
N THR A 318 6.73 -33.89 -6.77
CA THR A 318 7.30 -34.84 -5.80
C THR A 318 6.43 -36.09 -5.62
N GLY A 319 5.15 -36.01 -5.99
CA GLY A 319 4.13 -37.05 -5.74
C GLY A 319 3.68 -37.15 -4.27
N LYS A 320 4.30 -36.39 -3.36
CA LYS A 320 3.80 -36.17 -2.00
C LYS A 320 2.83 -34.99 -1.96
N LEU A 321 1.96 -34.97 -0.95
CA LEU A 321 1.15 -33.81 -0.60
C LEU A 321 1.90 -32.92 0.41
N VAL A 322 1.62 -31.62 0.37
CA VAL A 322 2.26 -30.59 1.19
C VAL A 322 1.18 -29.66 1.73
N SER A 323 1.03 -29.62 3.06
CA SER A 323 -0.03 -28.85 3.70
C SER A 323 0.24 -27.35 3.67
N ARG A 324 -0.71 -26.55 3.20
CA ARG A 324 -0.62 -25.10 3.03
C ARG A 324 -1.91 -24.42 3.47
N ASP A 325 -1.78 -23.51 4.43
CA ASP A 325 -2.76 -22.45 4.62
C ASP A 325 -2.50 -21.37 3.55
N MET A 326 -3.32 -21.37 2.50
CA MET A 326 -3.15 -20.50 1.33
C MET A 326 -3.49 -19.03 1.63
N PHE A 327 -4.30 -18.76 2.66
CA PHE A 327 -4.80 -17.43 2.99
C PHE A 327 -4.31 -16.91 4.36
N TYR A 328 -3.60 -17.74 5.12
CA TYR A 328 -3.25 -17.52 6.53
C TYR A 328 -4.51 -17.35 7.41
N ASP A 329 -5.58 -18.10 7.08
CA ASP A 329 -6.90 -18.02 7.71
C ASP A 329 -7.16 -19.11 8.78
N GLY A 330 -6.20 -20.02 8.99
CA GLY A 330 -6.26 -21.14 9.92
C GLY A 330 -6.71 -22.47 9.29
N ASN A 331 -7.01 -22.52 7.99
CA ASN A 331 -7.54 -23.71 7.31
C ASN A 331 -6.53 -24.29 6.29
N PRO A 332 -5.47 -24.99 6.75
CA PRO A 332 -4.51 -25.62 5.86
C PRO A 332 -5.17 -26.70 4.98
N LYS A 333 -4.72 -26.77 3.73
CA LYS A 333 -5.13 -27.76 2.73
C LYS A 333 -3.90 -28.44 2.15
N ASP A 334 -4.04 -29.71 1.84
CA ASP A 334 -2.97 -30.50 1.24
C ASP A 334 -2.93 -30.25 -0.28
N GLU A 335 -1.95 -29.46 -0.73
CA GLU A 335 -1.68 -29.21 -2.15
C GLU A 335 -0.61 -30.21 -2.68
N PRO A 336 -0.59 -30.57 -3.97
CA PRO A 336 0.48 -31.41 -4.53
C PRO A 336 1.86 -30.75 -4.42
N GLY A 337 2.84 -31.49 -3.90
CA GLY A 337 4.23 -31.03 -3.77
C GLY A 337 4.95 -30.97 -5.12
N ALA A 338 5.76 -29.93 -5.32
CA ALA A 338 6.55 -29.75 -6.53
C ALA A 338 7.87 -29.00 -6.27
N ILE A 339 8.81 -29.20 -7.17
CA ILE A 339 10.14 -28.59 -7.17
C ILE A 339 10.40 -27.95 -8.53
N VAL A 340 10.86 -26.71 -8.54
CA VAL A 340 11.28 -25.99 -9.75
C VAL A 340 12.80 -25.82 -9.76
N CYS A 341 13.44 -26.20 -10.85
CA CYS A 341 14.88 -25.96 -11.07
C CYS A 341 15.05 -24.57 -11.70
N ARG A 342 15.39 -23.59 -10.86
CA ARG A 342 15.74 -22.22 -11.25
C ARG A 342 17.17 -22.19 -11.79
N VAL A 343 17.43 -21.29 -12.73
CA VAL A 343 18.74 -21.11 -13.37
C VAL A 343 19.04 -19.62 -13.47
N ALA A 344 20.20 -19.18 -12.98
CA ALA A 344 20.61 -17.77 -13.03
C ALA A 344 22.13 -17.66 -13.12
N GLN A 345 22.67 -16.54 -13.63
CA GLN A 345 24.11 -16.32 -13.58
C GLN A 345 24.63 -16.21 -12.14
N SER A 346 23.83 -15.60 -11.25
CA SER A 346 23.87 -15.83 -9.81
C SER A 346 22.52 -15.51 -9.16
N PHE A 347 22.26 -16.10 -7.99
CA PHE A 347 21.15 -15.79 -7.09
C PHE A 347 21.50 -14.74 -6.01
N LEU A 348 22.68 -14.10 -6.06
CA LEU A 348 23.06 -13.03 -5.13
C LEU A 348 22.06 -11.85 -5.13
N ARG A 349 21.67 -11.43 -3.92
CA ARG A 349 20.64 -10.41 -3.65
C ARG A 349 21.29 -9.19 -2.96
N PHE A 350 20.66 -8.01 -2.97
CA PHE A 350 21.12 -6.88 -2.14
C PHE A 350 21.18 -7.30 -0.65
N GLY A 351 20.21 -8.12 -0.23
CA GLY A 351 20.16 -8.76 1.08
C GLY A 351 21.39 -9.60 1.48
N SER A 352 22.12 -10.17 0.51
CA SER A 352 23.34 -10.95 0.74
C SER A 352 24.48 -10.09 1.31
N PHE A 353 24.53 -8.81 0.94
CA PHE A 353 25.52 -7.84 1.44
C PHE A 353 25.04 -7.18 2.74
N GLN A 354 23.73 -6.91 2.84
CA GLN A 354 23.13 -6.23 3.98
C GLN A 354 23.25 -7.01 5.30
N ILE A 355 23.16 -8.35 5.28
CA ILE A 355 23.30 -9.16 6.51
C ILE A 355 24.68 -8.99 7.16
N HIS A 356 25.74 -9.03 6.35
CA HIS A 356 27.11 -8.86 6.81
C HIS A 356 27.37 -7.41 7.25
N ALA A 357 26.88 -6.41 6.50
CA ALA A 357 26.95 -5.01 6.92
C ALA A 357 26.20 -4.72 8.24
N LYS A 358 25.09 -5.40 8.51
CA LYS A 358 24.28 -5.25 9.74
C LYS A 358 24.87 -5.95 10.96
N ARG A 359 25.68 -7.01 10.78
CA ARG A 359 26.40 -7.70 11.86
C ARG A 359 27.61 -6.94 12.39
N GLY A 360 28.00 -5.85 11.72
CA GLY A 360 29.05 -4.95 12.19
C GLY A 360 30.45 -5.44 11.87
N LYS A 361 31.44 -4.96 12.64
CA LYS A 361 32.85 -4.92 12.23
C LYS A 361 33.44 -6.26 11.78
N GLU A 362 33.04 -7.36 12.38
CA GLU A 362 33.59 -8.70 12.13
C GLU A 362 33.18 -9.26 10.75
N ASP A 363 32.03 -8.84 10.21
CA ASP A 363 31.50 -9.29 8.91
C ASP A 363 31.79 -8.30 7.76
N LEU A 364 32.37 -7.11 8.02
CA LEU A 364 32.58 -6.09 6.97
C LEU A 364 33.56 -6.53 5.87
N ASP A 365 34.57 -7.33 6.21
CA ASP A 365 35.49 -7.88 5.21
C ASP A 365 34.81 -8.98 4.36
N ILE A 366 33.70 -9.58 4.83
CA ILE A 366 32.85 -10.46 4.02
C ILE A 366 32.05 -9.66 2.99
N VAL A 367 31.59 -8.44 3.32
CA VAL A 367 30.95 -7.53 2.35
C VAL A 367 31.93 -7.21 1.21
N ARG A 368 33.21 -6.95 1.52
CA ARG A 368 34.26 -6.77 0.50
C ARG A 368 34.49 -8.03 -0.31
N THR A 369 34.65 -9.19 0.35
CA THR A 369 34.90 -10.48 -0.31
C THR A 369 33.77 -10.86 -1.27
N LEU A 370 32.50 -10.63 -0.90
CA LEU A 370 31.35 -10.80 -1.77
C LEU A 370 31.36 -9.82 -2.96
N ALA A 371 31.76 -8.56 -2.75
CA ALA A 371 31.83 -7.56 -3.80
C ALA A 371 32.94 -7.91 -4.82
N ASP A 372 34.13 -8.24 -4.34
CA ASP A 372 35.25 -8.75 -5.16
C ASP A 372 34.86 -9.99 -5.95
N TYR A 373 34.22 -10.98 -5.32
CA TYR A 373 33.68 -12.17 -6.00
C TYR A 373 32.68 -11.79 -7.11
N THR A 374 31.73 -10.91 -6.78
CA THR A 374 30.65 -10.53 -7.71
C THR A 374 31.20 -9.79 -8.92
N ILE A 375 32.11 -8.84 -8.71
CA ILE A 375 32.76 -8.09 -9.78
C ILE A 375 33.60 -9.04 -10.65
N LYS A 376 34.49 -9.84 -10.04
CA LYS A 376 35.36 -10.81 -10.73
C LYS A 376 34.60 -11.78 -11.65
N HIS A 377 33.51 -12.37 -11.18
CA HIS A 377 32.80 -13.44 -11.91
C HIS A 377 31.60 -12.98 -12.74
N HIS A 378 31.04 -11.79 -12.49
CA HIS A 378 29.82 -11.32 -13.17
C HIS A 378 29.91 -9.91 -13.77
N PHE A 379 30.91 -9.10 -13.39
CA PHE A 379 31.22 -7.80 -14.00
C PHE A 379 32.72 -7.70 -14.38
N PRO A 380 33.30 -8.68 -15.10
CA PRO A 380 34.75 -8.74 -15.31
C PRO A 380 35.32 -7.57 -16.12
N HIS A 381 34.49 -6.80 -16.83
CA HIS A 381 34.89 -5.55 -17.47
C HIS A 381 35.23 -4.44 -16.47
N ILE A 382 34.60 -4.44 -15.28
CA ILE A 382 34.90 -3.51 -14.18
C ILE A 382 36.26 -3.82 -13.54
N GLU A 383 36.57 -5.11 -13.34
CA GLU A 383 37.86 -5.55 -12.78
C GLU A 383 39.06 -5.16 -13.66
N ASN A 384 38.84 -4.95 -14.96
CA ASN A 384 39.86 -4.62 -15.96
C ASN A 384 39.82 -3.14 -16.42
N MET A 385 39.08 -2.27 -15.73
CA MET A 385 39.08 -0.84 -16.08
C MET A 385 40.46 -0.20 -15.85
N SER A 386 41.01 0.39 -16.90
CA SER A 386 42.18 1.26 -16.81
C SER A 386 41.76 2.66 -16.36
N LYS A 387 42.59 3.32 -15.56
CA LYS A 387 42.37 4.73 -15.22
C LYS A 387 42.35 5.57 -16.49
N SER A 388 41.32 6.40 -16.66
CA SER A 388 41.13 7.20 -17.86
C SER A 388 40.50 8.55 -17.55
N ASP A 389 41.11 9.62 -18.04
CA ASP A 389 40.73 11.02 -17.77
C ASP A 389 39.36 11.44 -18.38
N GLY A 390 38.59 10.49 -18.93
CA GLY A 390 37.31 10.72 -19.61
C GLY A 390 36.06 10.19 -18.89
N LEU A 391 36.21 9.52 -17.74
CA LEU A 391 35.09 9.01 -16.91
C LEU A 391 34.94 9.77 -15.58
N SER A 392 35.40 11.03 -15.58
CA SER A 392 35.38 11.94 -14.45
C SER A 392 34.18 12.90 -14.57
N PHE A 393 33.17 12.75 -13.73
CA PHE A 393 31.94 13.54 -13.78
C PHE A 393 31.92 14.66 -12.74
N SER A 394 31.63 15.90 -13.18
CA SER A 394 31.46 17.03 -12.27
C SER A 394 30.07 16.97 -11.64
N THR A 395 30.00 16.82 -10.31
CA THR A 395 28.76 17.04 -9.56
C THR A 395 28.33 18.51 -9.73
N GLY A 396 27.05 18.75 -9.99
CA GLY A 396 26.54 20.05 -10.45
C GLY A 396 26.41 21.15 -9.39
N GLU A 397 27.46 21.45 -8.62
CA GLU A 397 27.52 22.62 -7.73
C GLU A 397 28.97 23.12 -7.51
N GLY A 398 29.10 24.37 -7.05
CA GLY A 398 30.33 25.17 -7.19
C GLY A 398 31.60 24.60 -6.52
N ASN A 399 32.73 24.61 -7.26
CA ASN A 399 34.05 24.14 -6.82
C ASN A 399 34.10 22.71 -6.23
N SER A 400 33.18 21.83 -6.65
CA SER A 400 33.18 20.42 -6.23
C SER A 400 34.23 19.58 -6.96
N ASP A 401 34.93 18.68 -6.24
CA ASP A 401 35.89 17.77 -6.87
C ASP A 401 35.17 16.73 -7.74
N VAL A 402 35.70 16.53 -8.95
CA VAL A 402 35.19 15.63 -9.98
C VAL A 402 35.23 14.17 -9.51
N VAL A 403 34.12 13.43 -9.70
CA VAL A 403 34.03 12.00 -9.35
C VAL A 403 34.60 11.15 -10.50
N ASP A 404 35.84 10.66 -10.32
CA ASP A 404 36.48 9.68 -11.21
C ASP A 404 36.06 8.25 -10.83
N LEU A 405 35.13 7.67 -11.60
CA LEU A 405 34.68 6.29 -11.40
C LEU A 405 35.77 5.24 -11.69
N THR A 406 36.84 5.60 -12.42
CA THR A 406 37.98 4.68 -12.66
C THR A 406 38.95 4.61 -11.48
N SER A 407 38.76 5.47 -10.47
CA SER A 407 39.51 5.39 -9.20
C SER A 407 38.99 4.29 -8.26
N ASN A 408 37.70 3.93 -8.33
CA ASN A 408 37.04 2.99 -7.42
C ASN A 408 36.11 2.01 -8.16
N LYS A 409 36.53 0.75 -8.26
CA LYS A 409 35.74 -0.31 -8.91
C LYS A 409 34.39 -0.59 -8.25
N TYR A 410 34.25 -0.36 -6.94
CA TYR A 410 32.99 -0.58 -6.21
C TYR A 410 31.95 0.50 -6.53
N ALA A 411 32.38 1.73 -6.77
CA ALA A 411 31.50 2.84 -7.17
C ALA A 411 30.98 2.65 -8.60
N ALA A 412 31.87 2.32 -9.54
CA ALA A 412 31.48 1.98 -10.91
C ALA A 412 30.52 0.77 -10.95
N TRP A 413 30.76 -0.24 -10.11
CA TRP A 413 29.86 -1.39 -9.97
C TRP A 413 28.50 -1.01 -9.39
N LEU A 414 28.43 -0.19 -8.34
CA LEU A 414 27.16 0.29 -7.81
C LEU A 414 26.36 1.08 -8.86
N VAL A 415 27.02 1.91 -9.66
CA VAL A 415 26.38 2.63 -10.78
C VAL A 415 25.78 1.65 -11.78
N GLU A 416 26.48 0.58 -12.17
CA GLU A 416 25.91 -0.41 -13.10
C GLU A 416 24.76 -1.21 -12.47
N VAL A 417 24.84 -1.57 -11.17
CA VAL A 417 23.73 -2.22 -10.45
C VAL A 417 22.50 -1.30 -10.41
N ALA A 418 22.71 0.01 -10.19
CA ALA A 418 21.64 1.01 -10.22
C ALA A 418 21.02 1.15 -11.62
N GLU A 419 21.83 1.30 -12.66
CA GLU A 419 21.33 1.41 -14.05
C GLU A 419 20.62 0.15 -14.54
N ARG A 420 21.12 -1.05 -14.21
CA ARG A 420 20.46 -2.33 -14.50
C ARG A 420 19.11 -2.45 -13.78
N THR A 421 19.02 -1.99 -12.53
CA THR A 421 17.78 -2.01 -11.73
C THR A 421 16.76 -1.01 -12.27
N ALA A 422 17.19 0.18 -12.67
CA ALA A 422 16.35 1.18 -13.35
C ALA A 422 15.79 0.64 -14.68
N PHE A 423 16.65 0.03 -15.51
CA PHE A 423 16.29 -0.63 -16.77
C PHE A 423 15.27 -1.77 -16.60
N LEU A 424 15.45 -2.58 -15.55
CA LEU A 424 14.54 -3.67 -15.19
C LEU A 424 13.15 -3.14 -14.84
N ILE A 425 13.07 -2.16 -13.94
CA ILE A 425 11.79 -1.65 -13.45
C ILE A 425 11.08 -0.83 -14.54
N ALA A 426 11.80 -0.05 -15.35
CA ALA A 426 11.21 0.61 -16.52
C ALA A 426 10.54 -0.38 -17.49
N ARG A 427 11.11 -1.58 -17.66
CA ARG A 427 10.50 -2.68 -18.44
C ARG A 427 9.28 -3.30 -17.77
N TRP A 428 9.29 -3.46 -16.45
CA TRP A 428 8.10 -3.87 -15.70
C TRP A 428 6.94 -2.89 -15.93
N GLN A 429 7.20 -1.58 -15.83
CA GLN A 429 6.18 -0.55 -16.12
C GLN A 429 5.70 -0.63 -17.58
N GLY A 430 6.60 -0.92 -18.54
CA GLY A 430 6.29 -1.03 -19.98
C GLY A 430 5.38 -2.19 -20.40
N VAL A 431 5.36 -3.29 -19.63
CA VAL A 431 4.48 -4.46 -19.86
C VAL A 431 3.35 -4.59 -18.84
N GLY A 432 3.28 -3.69 -17.85
CA GLY A 432 2.30 -3.76 -16.78
C GLY A 432 2.60 -4.85 -15.74
N PHE A 433 3.85 -5.26 -15.54
CA PHE A 433 4.21 -6.26 -14.53
C PHE A 433 4.32 -5.63 -13.14
N THR A 434 3.73 -6.28 -12.13
CA THR A 434 3.87 -5.92 -10.72
C THR A 434 4.42 -7.10 -9.92
N HIS A 435 5.52 -6.88 -9.21
CA HIS A 435 6.22 -7.92 -8.45
C HIS A 435 5.51 -8.30 -7.13
N GLY A 436 4.90 -7.34 -6.44
CA GLY A 436 4.12 -7.53 -5.21
C GLY A 436 4.91 -7.81 -3.92
N VAL A 437 6.22 -8.10 -3.99
CA VAL A 437 7.11 -8.33 -2.82
C VAL A 437 8.52 -7.81 -3.11
N LEU A 438 8.65 -6.50 -3.37
CA LEU A 438 9.91 -5.87 -3.80
C LEU A 438 10.79 -5.49 -2.59
N ASN A 439 11.03 -6.46 -1.71
CA ASN A 439 11.96 -6.37 -0.58
C ASN A 439 13.43 -6.38 -1.07
N THR A 440 14.39 -5.94 -0.26
CA THR A 440 15.82 -6.00 -0.64
C THR A 440 16.39 -7.43 -0.76
N ASP A 441 15.76 -8.42 -0.13
CA ASP A 441 16.01 -9.84 -0.37
C ASP A 441 15.52 -10.34 -1.73
N ASN A 442 14.64 -9.60 -2.42
CA ASN A 442 14.17 -9.92 -3.77
C ASN A 442 14.73 -8.98 -4.86
N MET A 443 15.85 -8.31 -4.57
CA MET A 443 16.57 -7.49 -5.54
C MET A 443 17.86 -8.19 -5.94
N SER A 444 17.93 -8.72 -7.17
CA SER A 444 19.15 -9.35 -7.69
C SER A 444 20.23 -8.31 -7.98
N VAL A 445 21.46 -8.58 -7.53
CA VAL A 445 22.62 -7.70 -7.80
C VAL A 445 22.98 -7.63 -9.30
N LEU A 446 22.44 -8.52 -10.13
CA LEU A 446 22.64 -8.55 -11.58
C LEU A 446 21.55 -7.76 -12.35
N GLY A 447 20.54 -7.23 -11.66
CA GLY A 447 19.38 -6.58 -12.27
C GLY A 447 18.36 -7.57 -12.88
N LEU A 448 18.21 -8.75 -12.29
CA LEU A 448 17.25 -9.78 -12.72
C LEU A 448 15.95 -9.73 -11.91
N THR A 449 14.80 -9.95 -12.57
CA THR A 449 13.56 -10.37 -11.88
C THR A 449 13.82 -11.69 -11.15
N ILE A 450 13.45 -11.79 -9.87
CA ILE A 450 13.83 -12.90 -8.98
C ILE A 450 12.74 -13.18 -7.93
N ASP A 451 12.56 -14.45 -7.54
CA ASP A 451 11.63 -14.89 -6.49
C ASP A 451 10.14 -14.60 -6.78
N TYR A 452 9.59 -15.29 -7.79
CA TYR A 452 8.21 -15.14 -8.26
C TYR A 452 7.15 -15.64 -7.26
N GLY A 453 6.84 -14.82 -6.27
CA GLY A 453 5.74 -15.02 -5.32
C GLY A 453 4.38 -14.54 -5.87
N PRO A 454 3.65 -13.68 -5.15
CA PRO A 454 2.35 -13.14 -5.57
C PRO A 454 2.50 -12.00 -6.59
N PHE A 455 3.11 -12.27 -7.75
CA PHE A 455 3.20 -11.34 -8.87
C PHE A 455 1.89 -11.24 -9.66
N GLY A 456 1.77 -10.24 -10.53
CA GLY A 456 0.69 -10.16 -11.52
C GLY A 456 1.00 -9.18 -12.64
N PHE A 457 0.48 -9.45 -13.83
CA PHE A 457 0.40 -8.45 -14.90
C PHE A 457 -0.91 -7.68 -14.78
N LEU A 458 -0.90 -6.39 -15.16
CA LEU A 458 -2.09 -5.58 -15.33
C LEU A 458 -2.97 -6.17 -16.44
N ASP A 459 -4.17 -6.61 -16.05
CA ASP A 459 -5.27 -6.77 -16.98
C ASP A 459 -5.82 -5.37 -17.30
N ALA A 460 -6.76 -4.86 -16.51
CA ALA A 460 -7.14 -3.45 -16.52
C ALA A 460 -6.00 -2.55 -15.98
N PHE A 461 -5.77 -1.39 -16.58
CA PHE A 461 -4.79 -0.42 -16.07
C PHE A 461 -5.28 0.19 -14.75
N ASP A 462 -4.52 -0.04 -13.69
CA ASP A 462 -4.74 0.55 -12.37
C ASP A 462 -3.39 0.84 -11.70
N PRO A 463 -3.01 2.12 -11.55
CA PRO A 463 -1.77 2.49 -10.88
C PRO A 463 -1.63 1.93 -9.46
N SER A 464 -2.74 1.71 -8.76
CA SER A 464 -2.79 1.20 -7.38
C SER A 464 -2.79 -0.33 -7.28
N PHE A 465 -2.71 -1.06 -8.41
CA PHE A 465 -2.75 -2.51 -8.43
C PHE A 465 -1.56 -3.13 -7.68
N THR A 466 -1.86 -3.84 -6.59
CA THR A 466 -0.93 -4.81 -5.99
C THR A 466 -1.50 -6.23 -6.11
N PRO A 467 -0.77 -7.19 -6.70
CA PRO A 467 -1.17 -8.59 -6.78
C PRO A 467 -0.99 -9.34 -5.45
N ASN A 468 -0.33 -8.73 -4.46
CA ASN A 468 -0.09 -9.33 -3.16
C ASN A 468 -1.18 -8.95 -2.15
N THR A 469 -1.91 -9.94 -1.65
CA THR A 469 -2.97 -9.74 -0.64
C THR A 469 -2.46 -9.18 0.68
N THR A 470 -1.20 -9.47 1.08
CA THR A 470 -0.63 -8.92 2.32
C THR A 470 -0.15 -7.47 2.15
N ASP A 471 0.01 -6.99 0.91
CA ASP A 471 0.39 -5.61 0.60
C ASP A 471 -0.83 -4.68 0.52
N ILE A 472 -2.04 -5.20 0.29
CA ILE A 472 -3.28 -4.40 0.17
C ILE A 472 -3.44 -3.26 1.22
N PRO A 473 -3.11 -3.45 2.52
CA PRO A 473 -3.27 -2.39 3.53
C PRO A 473 -2.28 -1.22 3.44
N GLY A 474 -1.20 -1.34 2.66
CA GLY A 474 -0.16 -0.29 2.52
C GLY A 474 0.26 0.01 1.07
N ARG A 475 -0.02 -0.90 0.14
CA ARG A 475 0.25 -0.83 -1.31
C ARG A 475 1.69 -0.47 -1.68
N ARG A 476 2.63 -0.79 -0.80
CA ARG A 476 4.06 -0.46 -0.93
C ARG A 476 4.65 -1.05 -2.21
N TYR A 477 4.13 -2.18 -2.67
CA TYR A 477 4.60 -2.88 -3.87
C TYR A 477 3.55 -2.90 -4.99
N CYS A 478 2.65 -1.91 -5.01
CA CYS A 478 1.73 -1.70 -6.12
C CYS A 478 2.43 -1.11 -7.36
N PHE A 479 1.77 -1.20 -8.51
CA PHE A 479 2.36 -0.90 -9.82
C PHE A 479 3.04 0.47 -9.89
N ALA A 480 2.40 1.54 -9.39
CA ALA A 480 2.95 2.89 -9.45
C ALA A 480 4.24 3.07 -8.62
N GLU A 481 4.34 2.41 -7.46
CA GLU A 481 5.41 2.62 -6.47
C GLU A 481 6.73 1.89 -6.81
N GLN A 482 6.70 0.92 -7.73
CA GLN A 482 7.87 0.10 -8.07
C GLN A 482 9.15 0.91 -8.41
N PRO A 483 9.11 2.05 -9.13
CA PRO A 483 10.30 2.86 -9.41
C PRO A 483 10.93 3.48 -8.16
N ASP A 484 10.11 4.00 -7.25
CA ASP A 484 10.60 4.67 -6.03
C ASP A 484 11.05 3.67 -4.97
N ILE A 485 10.40 2.50 -4.91
CA ILE A 485 10.90 1.35 -4.14
C ILE A 485 12.21 0.81 -4.72
N GLY A 486 12.37 0.79 -6.05
CA GLY A 486 13.64 0.44 -6.70
C GLY A 486 14.78 1.39 -6.30
N SER A 487 14.50 2.69 -6.32
CA SER A 487 15.40 3.74 -5.83
C SER A 487 15.78 3.52 -4.37
N TRP A 488 14.78 3.33 -3.50
CA TRP A 488 14.98 3.05 -2.08
C TRP A 488 15.82 1.78 -1.85
N ASN A 489 15.55 0.70 -2.59
CA ASN A 489 16.32 -0.54 -2.50
C ASN A 489 17.79 -0.37 -2.94
N ILE A 490 18.07 0.46 -3.95
CA ILE A 490 19.45 0.84 -4.32
C ILE A 490 20.11 1.64 -3.19
N GLY A 491 19.42 2.60 -2.58
CA GLY A 491 19.90 3.33 -1.41
C GLY A 491 20.30 2.39 -0.26
N GLN A 492 19.43 1.43 0.07
CA GLN A 492 19.72 0.42 1.11
C GLN A 492 20.86 -0.55 0.73
N PHE A 493 21.16 -0.74 -0.56
CA PHE A 493 22.30 -1.53 -1.02
C PHE A 493 23.61 -0.73 -0.95
N ALA A 494 23.60 0.50 -1.47
CA ALA A 494 24.72 1.43 -1.39
C ALA A 494 25.16 1.69 0.06
N LEU A 495 24.20 1.80 0.98
CA LEU A 495 24.47 1.98 2.41
C LEU A 495 25.24 0.79 3.02
N ALA A 496 25.05 -0.44 2.53
CA ALA A 496 25.83 -1.60 2.95
C ALA A 496 27.29 -1.52 2.46
N LEU A 497 27.50 -1.11 1.22
CA LEU A 497 28.84 -0.91 0.64
C LEU A 497 29.60 0.23 1.35
N SER A 498 28.90 1.34 1.67
CA SER A 498 29.49 2.47 2.41
C SER A 498 29.78 2.11 3.87
N THR A 499 28.94 1.30 4.51
CA THR A 499 29.22 0.75 5.86
C THR A 499 30.50 -0.10 5.88
N ALA A 500 30.77 -0.85 4.81
CA ALA A 500 32.01 -1.62 4.63
C ALA A 500 33.20 -0.78 4.10
N GLN A 501 33.05 0.55 4.00
CA GLN A 501 34.05 1.51 3.52
C GLN A 501 34.55 1.23 2.09
N LEU A 502 33.65 0.72 1.24
CA LEU A 502 33.93 0.44 -0.18
C LEU A 502 33.58 1.61 -1.10
N ILE A 503 32.69 2.50 -0.65
CA ILE A 503 32.28 3.73 -1.34
C ILE A 503 32.05 4.89 -0.37
N ASP A 504 32.21 6.11 -0.86
CA ASP A 504 31.92 7.36 -0.15
C ASP A 504 30.50 7.92 -0.43
N LYS A 505 30.19 9.09 0.13
CA LYS A 505 28.88 9.76 -0.02
C LYS A 505 28.68 10.38 -1.42
N LYS A 506 29.73 10.85 -2.09
CA LYS A 506 29.63 11.39 -3.46
C LYS A 506 29.32 10.27 -4.44
N GLU A 507 30.01 9.14 -4.33
CA GLU A 507 29.82 7.95 -5.15
C GLU A 507 28.41 7.35 -4.97
N LEU A 508 27.92 7.29 -3.72
CA LEU A 508 26.54 6.89 -3.41
C LEU A 508 25.52 7.84 -4.04
N ASN A 509 25.68 9.15 -3.87
CA ASN A 509 24.77 10.16 -4.44
C ASN A 509 24.73 10.07 -5.97
N TYR A 510 25.88 9.91 -6.62
CA TYR A 510 25.98 9.76 -8.07
C TYR A 510 25.24 8.52 -8.57
N ALA A 511 25.37 7.36 -7.89
CA ALA A 511 24.61 6.16 -8.27
C ALA A 511 23.08 6.34 -8.16
N MET A 512 22.61 7.14 -7.19
CA MET A 512 21.19 7.49 -7.07
C MET A 512 20.72 8.42 -8.21
N GLU A 513 21.54 9.38 -8.63
CA GLU A 513 21.28 10.23 -9.80
C GLU A 513 21.21 9.40 -11.10
N ARG A 514 22.16 8.46 -11.27
CA ARG A 514 22.18 7.53 -12.41
C ARG A 514 20.97 6.62 -12.44
N TYR A 515 20.49 6.12 -11.29
CA TYR A 515 19.21 5.39 -11.22
C TYR A 515 18.05 6.22 -11.77
N GLY A 516 17.86 7.44 -11.26
CA GLY A 516 16.74 8.30 -11.63
C GLY A 516 16.76 8.67 -13.12
N SER A 517 17.92 9.08 -13.63
CA SER A 517 18.13 9.39 -15.04
C SER A 517 17.83 8.19 -15.94
N LYS A 518 18.46 7.04 -15.64
CA LYS A 518 18.32 5.81 -16.45
C LYS A 518 16.90 5.26 -16.46
N PHE A 519 16.18 5.36 -15.34
CA PHE A 519 14.77 4.97 -15.27
C PHE A 519 13.92 5.85 -16.20
N MET A 520 14.10 7.17 -16.12
CA MET A 520 13.35 8.12 -16.94
C MET A 520 13.66 8.00 -18.43
N ASP A 521 14.91 7.74 -18.81
CA ASP A 521 15.31 7.52 -20.21
C ASP A 521 14.67 6.25 -20.79
N GLU A 522 14.80 5.12 -20.08
CA GLU A 522 14.21 3.85 -20.53
C GLU A 522 12.68 3.92 -20.55
N TYR A 523 12.04 4.51 -19.53
CA TYR A 523 10.58 4.65 -19.49
C TYR A 523 10.05 5.54 -20.63
N GLN A 524 10.68 6.69 -20.88
CA GLN A 524 10.32 7.55 -22.01
C GLN A 524 10.52 6.85 -23.35
N GLY A 525 11.65 6.16 -23.53
CA GLY A 525 11.94 5.38 -24.75
C GLY A 525 10.96 4.24 -24.98
N ILE A 526 10.57 3.53 -23.93
CA ILE A 526 9.54 2.48 -23.95
C ILE A 526 8.19 3.07 -24.35
N MET A 527 7.68 4.07 -23.64
CA MET A 527 6.36 4.63 -23.91
C MET A 527 6.27 5.26 -25.30
N THR A 528 7.32 5.94 -25.76
CA THR A 528 7.43 6.48 -27.13
C THR A 528 7.24 5.39 -28.19
N LYS A 529 7.95 4.26 -28.04
CA LYS A 529 7.84 3.10 -28.94
C LYS A 529 6.46 2.43 -28.85
N LYS A 530 5.89 2.29 -27.64
CA LYS A 530 4.55 1.72 -27.43
C LYS A 530 3.44 2.52 -28.11
N LEU A 531 3.58 3.84 -28.24
CA LEU A 531 2.67 4.70 -29.01
C LEU A 531 3.06 4.86 -30.49
N GLY A 532 4.23 4.37 -30.93
CA GLY A 532 4.71 4.54 -32.31
C GLY A 532 5.00 6.00 -32.67
N LEU A 533 5.45 6.80 -31.70
CA LEU A 533 5.78 8.22 -31.87
C LEU A 533 7.27 8.42 -32.17
N PRO A 534 7.67 9.52 -32.85
CA PRO A 534 9.08 9.84 -33.11
C PRO A 534 9.82 10.39 -31.88
N ARG A 535 9.10 10.87 -30.87
CA ARG A 535 9.63 11.44 -29.62
C ARG A 535 8.65 11.26 -28.46
N TYR A 536 9.12 11.41 -27.24
CA TYR A 536 8.26 11.42 -26.06
C TYR A 536 7.35 12.66 -26.04
N ASN A 537 6.07 12.46 -25.73
CA ASN A 537 5.06 13.52 -25.59
C ASN A 537 4.36 13.33 -24.23
N LYS A 538 4.77 14.14 -23.23
CA LYS A 538 4.39 13.95 -21.82
C LYS A 538 2.90 14.15 -21.61
N GLU A 539 2.32 15.14 -22.26
CA GLU A 539 0.93 15.55 -22.13
C GLU A 539 0.00 14.48 -22.72
N LEU A 540 0.31 13.99 -23.92
CA LEU A 540 -0.46 12.93 -24.59
C LEU A 540 -0.39 11.59 -23.82
N ILE A 541 0.79 11.24 -23.27
CA ILE A 541 0.99 10.01 -22.51
C ILE A 541 0.34 10.09 -21.12
N GLY A 542 0.46 11.24 -20.44
CA GLY A 542 -0.21 11.47 -19.16
C GLY A 542 -1.73 11.39 -19.28
N GLU A 543 -2.31 12.00 -20.30
CA GLU A 543 -3.76 11.90 -20.56
C GLU A 543 -4.19 10.49 -20.98
N LEU A 544 -3.37 9.77 -21.75
CA LEU A 544 -3.64 8.37 -22.09
C LEU A 544 -3.79 7.53 -20.82
N LEU A 545 -2.77 7.56 -19.95
CA LEU A 545 -2.76 6.75 -18.73
C LEU A 545 -3.88 7.15 -17.77
N ASN A 546 -4.23 8.44 -17.69
CA ASN A 546 -5.40 8.91 -16.95
C ASN A 546 -6.71 8.31 -17.51
N ASN A 547 -6.94 8.41 -18.82
CA ASN A 547 -8.14 7.83 -19.45
C ASN A 547 -8.20 6.30 -19.29
N MET A 548 -7.06 5.60 -19.40
CA MET A 548 -6.98 4.15 -19.15
C MET A 548 -7.32 3.79 -17.69
N ALA A 549 -6.90 4.61 -16.72
CA ALA A 549 -7.12 4.38 -15.30
C ALA A 549 -8.57 4.66 -14.86
N VAL A 550 -9.20 5.70 -15.43
CA VAL A 550 -10.60 6.04 -15.21
C VAL A 550 -11.53 4.98 -15.80
N ASP A 551 -11.33 4.62 -17.08
CA ASP A 551 -12.22 3.67 -17.78
C ASP A 551 -11.80 2.19 -17.60
N LYS A 552 -10.80 1.92 -16.75
CA LYS A 552 -10.24 0.58 -16.44
C LYS A 552 -9.95 -0.26 -17.69
N VAL A 553 -9.31 0.38 -18.66
CA VAL A 553 -9.01 -0.20 -19.98
C VAL A 553 -7.90 -1.25 -19.87
N ASP A 554 -8.02 -2.35 -20.62
CA ASP A 554 -7.00 -3.41 -20.63
C ASP A 554 -5.65 -2.90 -21.17
N TYR A 555 -4.60 -2.97 -20.35
CA TYR A 555 -3.32 -2.35 -20.64
C TYR A 555 -2.67 -2.93 -21.90
N THR A 556 -2.55 -4.26 -21.96
CA THR A 556 -1.90 -4.94 -23.08
C THR A 556 -2.72 -4.81 -24.37
N ASN A 557 -4.03 -5.10 -24.30
CA ASN A 557 -4.87 -5.10 -25.50
C ASN A 557 -5.09 -3.69 -26.05
N PHE A 558 -5.11 -2.64 -25.24
CA PHE A 558 -5.16 -1.27 -25.74
C PHE A 558 -3.93 -0.96 -26.61
N PHE A 559 -2.72 -1.17 -26.10
CA PHE A 559 -1.50 -0.87 -26.84
C PHE A 559 -1.34 -1.74 -28.10
N ARG A 560 -1.79 -3.00 -28.06
CA ARG A 560 -1.80 -3.88 -29.25
C ARG A 560 -2.85 -3.47 -30.29
N LEU A 561 -3.97 -2.88 -29.88
CA LEU A 561 -5.01 -2.37 -30.79
C LEU A 561 -4.68 -0.99 -31.35
N LEU A 562 -3.97 -0.14 -30.59
CA LEU A 562 -3.58 1.22 -30.95
C LEU A 562 -2.80 1.28 -32.28
N SER A 563 -2.04 0.23 -32.61
CA SER A 563 -1.31 0.10 -33.88
C SER A 563 -2.21 0.05 -35.13
N ASN A 564 -3.53 -0.02 -34.96
CA ASN A 564 -4.53 0.01 -36.04
C ASN A 564 -5.23 1.38 -36.19
N ILE A 565 -4.85 2.39 -35.40
CA ILE A 565 -5.22 3.80 -35.66
C ILE A 565 -4.38 4.32 -36.83
N LYS A 566 -5.04 4.94 -37.82
CA LYS A 566 -4.41 5.54 -39.01
C LYS A 566 -4.00 6.99 -38.79
N ALA A 567 -2.85 7.38 -39.34
CA ALA A 567 -2.35 8.77 -39.33
C ALA A 567 -3.19 9.71 -40.21
N ASP A 568 -3.86 9.14 -41.23
CA ASP A 568 -5.01 9.66 -41.98
C ASP A 568 -5.80 10.80 -41.30
N SER A 569 -6.23 11.85 -41.99
CA SER A 569 -7.26 12.79 -41.51
C SER A 569 -8.68 12.26 -41.72
N ASP A 570 -8.94 11.58 -42.83
CA ASP A 570 -10.27 11.55 -43.48
C ASP A 570 -11.26 10.53 -42.88
N VAL A 571 -10.85 9.81 -41.83
CA VAL A 571 -11.76 8.96 -41.04
C VAL A 571 -12.72 9.83 -40.22
N PRO A 572 -14.05 9.74 -40.41
CA PRO A 572 -15.03 10.51 -39.63
C PRO A 572 -14.99 10.21 -38.13
N ASP A 573 -15.36 11.22 -37.33
CA ASP A 573 -15.35 11.20 -35.86
C ASP A 573 -16.02 9.96 -35.24
N GLU A 574 -17.17 9.52 -35.79
CA GLU A 574 -17.91 8.38 -35.27
C GLU A 574 -17.17 7.04 -35.42
N LYS A 575 -16.18 6.99 -36.34
CA LYS A 575 -15.39 5.80 -36.67
C LYS A 575 -14.02 5.77 -36.00
N LEU A 576 -13.55 6.87 -35.40
CA LEU A 576 -12.18 6.96 -34.84
C LEU A 576 -11.87 5.92 -33.77
N LEU A 577 -12.85 5.54 -32.95
CA LEU A 577 -12.69 4.56 -31.89
C LEU A 577 -12.96 3.10 -32.33
N VAL A 578 -13.32 2.86 -33.60
CA VAL A 578 -13.63 1.50 -34.10
C VAL A 578 -12.45 0.54 -33.94
N PRO A 579 -11.18 0.90 -34.21
CA PRO A 579 -10.04 0.01 -33.99
C PRO A 579 -9.80 -0.33 -32.50
N LEU A 580 -10.21 0.55 -31.59
CA LEU A 580 -10.03 0.39 -30.14
C LEU A 580 -11.23 -0.26 -29.43
N LYS A 581 -12.32 -0.54 -30.15
CA LYS A 581 -13.61 -1.01 -29.58
C LYS A 581 -13.51 -2.28 -28.72
N ALA A 582 -12.52 -3.15 -28.97
CA ALA A 582 -12.32 -4.37 -28.18
C ALA A 582 -11.63 -4.15 -26.81
N ALA A 583 -11.03 -2.97 -26.58
CA ALA A 583 -10.53 -2.53 -25.28
C ALA A 583 -11.44 -1.47 -24.63
N LEU A 584 -12.10 -0.62 -25.44
CA LEU A 584 -13.04 0.40 -24.99
C LEU A 584 -14.49 -0.13 -24.95
N LEU A 585 -14.76 -1.05 -24.01
CA LEU A 585 -16.08 -1.65 -23.81
C LEU A 585 -17.02 -0.70 -23.04
N ASP A 586 -18.28 -0.61 -23.50
CA ASP A 586 -19.42 0.04 -22.83
C ASP A 586 -19.20 1.46 -22.25
N ILE A 587 -18.28 2.24 -22.83
CA ILE A 587 -18.01 3.62 -22.42
C ILE A 587 -19.20 4.57 -22.69
N GLY A 588 -19.51 5.42 -21.71
CA GLY A 588 -20.56 6.45 -21.81
C GLY A 588 -20.22 7.59 -22.78
N ARG A 589 -21.21 8.44 -23.12
CA ARG A 589 -21.05 9.50 -24.14
C ARG A 589 -19.86 10.43 -23.85
N GLU A 590 -19.79 10.97 -22.63
CA GLU A 590 -18.73 11.88 -22.19
C GLU A 590 -17.34 11.23 -22.28
N ARG A 591 -17.21 9.98 -21.83
CA ARG A 591 -15.96 9.20 -21.94
C ARG A 591 -15.60 8.94 -23.41
N LYS A 592 -16.59 8.68 -24.28
CA LYS A 592 -16.38 8.58 -25.74
C LYS A 592 -15.84 9.88 -26.33
N GLU A 593 -16.32 11.04 -25.88
CA GLU A 593 -15.82 12.35 -26.32
C GLU A 593 -14.38 12.60 -25.86
N ALA A 594 -14.03 12.23 -24.61
CA ALA A 594 -12.65 12.27 -24.11
C ALA A 594 -11.69 11.38 -24.95
N TRP A 595 -12.06 10.11 -25.18
CA TRP A 595 -11.27 9.21 -26.04
C TRP A 595 -11.15 9.73 -27.49
N THR A 596 -12.20 10.35 -28.02
CA THR A 596 -12.18 10.94 -29.37
C THR A 596 -11.24 12.15 -29.44
N SER A 597 -11.25 13.01 -28.42
CA SER A 597 -10.30 14.13 -28.28
C SER A 597 -8.84 13.67 -28.19
N TRP A 598 -8.58 12.61 -27.41
CA TRP A 598 -7.24 12.03 -27.30
C TRP A 598 -6.77 11.41 -28.63
N VAL A 599 -7.60 10.59 -29.29
CA VAL A 599 -7.26 9.99 -30.60
C VAL A 599 -7.03 11.04 -31.67
N LYS A 600 -7.75 12.18 -31.67
CA LYS A 600 -7.49 13.29 -32.59
C LYS A 600 -6.09 13.89 -32.42
N ARG A 601 -5.66 14.16 -31.18
CA ARG A 601 -4.31 14.70 -30.91
C ARG A 601 -3.22 13.67 -31.21
N TYR A 602 -3.44 12.40 -30.86
CA TYR A 602 -2.54 11.31 -31.26
C TYR A 602 -2.37 11.25 -32.79
N ARG A 603 -3.46 11.27 -33.57
CA ARG A 603 -3.40 11.31 -35.05
C ARG A 603 -2.67 12.54 -35.60
N SER A 604 -2.75 13.70 -34.92
CA SER A 604 -2.00 14.89 -35.29
C SER A 604 -0.48 14.70 -35.13
N GLU A 605 -0.03 14.11 -34.01
CA GLU A 605 1.40 13.77 -33.80
C GLU A 605 1.86 12.69 -34.79
N LEU A 606 1.00 11.72 -35.12
CA LEU A 606 1.29 10.71 -36.15
C LEU A 606 1.45 11.31 -37.54
N SER A 607 0.51 12.16 -37.98
CA SER A 607 0.60 12.88 -39.26
C SER A 607 1.88 13.73 -39.34
N ALA A 608 2.24 14.43 -38.25
CA ALA A 608 3.45 15.23 -38.19
C ALA A 608 4.77 14.41 -38.25
N SER A 609 4.72 13.10 -37.98
CA SER A 609 5.91 12.22 -38.04
C SER A 609 6.29 11.77 -39.45
N GLY A 610 5.35 11.78 -40.41
CA GLY A 610 5.54 11.25 -41.76
C GLY A 610 5.67 9.73 -41.88
N VAL A 611 5.66 8.96 -40.78
CA VAL A 611 5.86 7.51 -40.79
C VAL A 611 4.62 6.78 -41.31
N LEU A 612 4.81 5.85 -42.26
CA LEU A 612 3.73 5.10 -42.89
C LEU A 612 2.98 4.21 -41.89
N ASP A 613 1.66 4.09 -42.07
CA ASP A 613 0.78 3.34 -41.15
C ASP A 613 1.22 1.89 -40.92
N GLU A 614 1.58 1.14 -41.96
CA GLU A 614 2.00 -0.27 -41.83
C GLU A 614 3.40 -0.41 -41.22
N GLU A 615 4.32 0.53 -41.47
CA GLU A 615 5.66 0.56 -40.86
C GLU A 615 5.56 0.85 -39.37
N ARG A 616 4.80 1.89 -38.99
CA ARG A 616 4.49 2.21 -37.60
C ARG A 616 3.80 1.03 -36.91
N LYS A 617 2.86 0.38 -37.58
CA LYS A 617 2.14 -0.79 -37.04
C LYS A 617 3.07 -1.98 -36.80
N ALA A 618 3.99 -2.28 -37.72
CA ALA A 618 5.01 -3.31 -37.52
C ALA A 618 5.92 -2.98 -36.32
N SER A 619 6.42 -1.74 -36.26
CA SER A 619 7.23 -1.23 -35.14
C SER A 619 6.50 -1.35 -33.79
N MET A 620 5.26 -0.84 -33.69
CA MET A 620 4.44 -0.95 -32.48
C MET A 620 4.15 -2.40 -32.09
N ASN A 621 3.88 -3.29 -33.05
CA ASN A 621 3.58 -4.70 -32.75
C ASN A 621 4.82 -5.49 -32.27
N SER A 622 6.05 -5.04 -32.60
CA SER A 622 7.29 -5.63 -32.08
C SER A 622 7.60 -5.27 -30.62
N VAL A 623 6.95 -4.24 -30.07
CA VAL A 623 7.13 -3.78 -28.67
C VAL A 623 5.88 -3.88 -27.81
N ASN A 624 4.70 -4.01 -28.41
CA ASN A 624 3.43 -4.24 -27.71
C ASN A 624 3.04 -5.71 -27.84
N PRO A 625 3.15 -6.51 -26.76
CA PRO A 625 2.84 -7.93 -26.80
C PRO A 625 1.35 -8.15 -27.09
N LYS A 626 1.05 -9.27 -27.73
CA LYS A 626 -0.31 -9.81 -27.86
C LYS A 626 -0.66 -10.74 -26.71
N TYR A 627 0.33 -11.41 -26.15
CA TYR A 627 0.19 -12.38 -25.07
C TYR A 627 1.01 -11.94 -23.86
N ILE A 628 0.38 -11.94 -22.69
CA ILE A 628 1.00 -11.76 -21.37
C ILE A 628 0.50 -12.88 -20.45
N LEU A 629 1.27 -13.22 -19.42
CA LEU A 629 0.94 -14.30 -18.50
C LEU A 629 -0.11 -13.85 -17.46
N ARG A 630 -1.35 -13.64 -17.93
CA ARG A 630 -2.50 -13.18 -17.12
C ARG A 630 -2.80 -14.17 -16.00
N ASN A 631 -3.20 -13.68 -14.83
CA ASN A 631 -3.40 -14.52 -13.63
C ASN A 631 -4.42 -15.66 -13.85
N TYR A 632 -5.48 -15.43 -14.65
CA TYR A 632 -6.49 -16.46 -14.95
C TYR A 632 -5.96 -17.58 -15.87
N LEU A 633 -4.95 -17.29 -16.70
CA LEU A 633 -4.31 -18.30 -17.56
C LEU A 633 -3.44 -19.23 -16.73
N CYS A 634 -2.63 -18.67 -15.81
CA CYS A 634 -1.92 -19.46 -14.80
C CYS A 634 -2.89 -20.37 -14.04
N GLN A 635 -3.99 -19.83 -13.52
CA GLN A 635 -4.96 -20.62 -12.75
C GLN A 635 -5.57 -21.74 -13.61
N SER A 636 -5.96 -21.46 -14.86
CA SER A 636 -6.52 -22.49 -15.77
C SER A 636 -5.56 -23.66 -16.01
N ALA A 637 -4.25 -23.39 -16.09
CA ALA A 637 -3.22 -24.43 -16.25
C ALA A 637 -2.87 -25.14 -14.94
N ILE A 638 -3.00 -24.47 -13.79
CA ILE A 638 -2.91 -25.08 -12.45
C ILE A 638 -4.06 -26.06 -12.23
N ASP A 639 -5.30 -25.62 -12.48
CA ASP A 639 -6.52 -26.42 -12.30
C ASP A 639 -6.45 -27.74 -13.09
N MET A 640 -5.84 -27.73 -14.28
CA MET A 640 -5.60 -28.93 -15.10
C MET A 640 -4.41 -29.77 -14.58
N ALA A 641 -3.31 -29.15 -14.18
CA ALA A 641 -2.14 -29.86 -13.67
C ALA A 641 -2.40 -30.56 -12.33
N GLU A 642 -3.26 -30.01 -11.47
CA GLU A 642 -3.74 -30.66 -10.24
C GLU A 642 -4.62 -31.90 -10.53
N GLN A 643 -5.19 -32.01 -11.73
CA GLN A 643 -5.87 -33.21 -12.23
C GLN A 643 -4.94 -34.16 -13.00
N GLY A 644 -3.63 -33.85 -13.09
CA GLY A 644 -2.62 -34.63 -13.81
C GLY A 644 -2.48 -34.30 -15.30
N ASP A 645 -3.19 -33.28 -15.81
CA ASP A 645 -3.06 -32.82 -17.21
C ASP A 645 -2.12 -31.62 -17.31
N PHE A 646 -0.90 -31.87 -17.78
CA PHE A 646 0.14 -30.86 -17.96
C PHE A 646 0.11 -30.18 -19.35
N GLU A 647 -0.86 -30.49 -20.22
CA GLU A 647 -0.86 -29.98 -21.59
C GLU A 647 -1.04 -28.46 -21.64
N GLU A 648 -1.95 -27.89 -20.86
CA GLU A 648 -2.18 -26.43 -20.85
C GLU A 648 -0.98 -25.65 -20.26
N VAL A 649 -0.21 -26.24 -19.33
CA VAL A 649 1.07 -25.66 -18.85
C VAL A 649 2.08 -25.60 -19.99
N ARG A 650 2.26 -26.71 -20.73
CA ARG A 650 3.18 -26.80 -21.87
C ARG A 650 2.74 -25.89 -23.04
N ARG A 651 1.43 -25.78 -23.26
CA ARG A 651 0.81 -24.91 -24.27
C ARG A 651 0.99 -23.44 -23.92
N LEU A 652 0.83 -23.04 -22.65
CA LEU A 652 1.15 -21.68 -22.20
C LEU A 652 2.63 -21.33 -22.35
N LEU A 653 3.54 -22.24 -22.03
CA LEU A 653 4.98 -22.04 -22.26
C LEU A 653 5.24 -21.72 -23.74
N LYS A 654 4.75 -22.56 -24.67
CA LYS A 654 4.94 -22.36 -26.11
C LYS A 654 4.22 -21.12 -26.68
N VAL A 655 3.12 -20.65 -26.07
CA VAL A 655 2.53 -19.35 -26.42
C VAL A 655 3.41 -18.19 -25.93
N MET A 656 3.93 -18.29 -24.71
CA MET A 656 4.74 -17.22 -24.10
C MET A 656 6.17 -17.12 -24.65
N GLU A 657 6.69 -18.14 -25.37
CA GLU A 657 7.94 -18.05 -26.13
C GLU A 657 7.91 -16.98 -27.25
N LYS A 658 6.72 -16.58 -27.73
CA LYS A 658 6.55 -15.62 -28.83
C LYS A 658 5.45 -14.59 -28.54
N PRO A 659 5.59 -13.76 -27.50
CA PRO A 659 4.47 -12.98 -26.95
C PRO A 659 4.05 -11.80 -27.84
N TYR A 660 4.88 -11.39 -28.80
CA TYR A 660 4.62 -10.32 -29.77
C TYR A 660 3.99 -10.81 -31.09
N ASP A 661 4.12 -12.10 -31.39
CA ASP A 661 3.71 -12.65 -32.69
C ASP A 661 2.18 -12.82 -32.80
N GLU A 662 1.70 -12.89 -34.04
CA GLU A 662 0.36 -13.40 -34.34
C GLU A 662 0.40 -14.93 -34.39
N GLN A 663 -0.24 -15.60 -33.44
CA GLN A 663 -0.26 -17.07 -33.33
C GLN A 663 -1.66 -17.63 -33.66
N PRO A 664 -1.88 -18.23 -34.85
CA PRO A 664 -3.18 -18.76 -35.24
C PRO A 664 -3.68 -19.88 -34.31
N GLY A 665 -4.96 -19.83 -33.94
CA GLY A 665 -5.58 -20.77 -32.99
C GLY A 665 -5.32 -20.45 -31.52
N MET A 666 -4.41 -19.52 -31.22
CA MET A 666 -4.06 -19.11 -29.86
C MET A 666 -4.82 -17.85 -29.41
N GLU A 667 -5.86 -17.42 -30.14
CA GLU A 667 -6.61 -16.20 -29.85
C GLU A 667 -7.35 -16.25 -28.50
N LYS A 668 -7.50 -17.44 -27.89
CA LYS A 668 -8.04 -17.57 -26.52
C LYS A 668 -7.14 -16.90 -25.47
N TYR A 669 -5.83 -16.83 -25.69
CA TYR A 669 -4.85 -16.32 -24.72
C TYR A 669 -4.72 -14.78 -24.71
N ALA A 670 -5.15 -14.11 -25.78
CA ALA A 670 -5.18 -12.65 -25.86
C ALA A 670 -6.50 -12.04 -25.30
N ARG A 671 -7.43 -12.87 -24.79
CA ARG A 671 -8.73 -12.40 -24.31
C ARG A 671 -8.61 -11.70 -22.97
N LEU A 672 -9.50 -10.73 -22.76
CA LEU A 672 -9.77 -10.13 -21.46
C LEU A 672 -10.13 -11.23 -20.43
N PRO A 673 -9.82 -11.04 -19.14
CA PRO A 673 -10.22 -11.97 -18.10
C PRO A 673 -11.72 -12.25 -18.11
N PRO A 674 -12.14 -13.51 -17.91
CA PRO A 674 -13.56 -13.85 -17.77
C PRO A 674 -14.13 -13.23 -16.48
N ALA A 675 -15.46 -13.02 -16.44
CA ALA A 675 -16.14 -12.36 -15.31
C ALA A 675 -16.07 -13.08 -13.94
N TRP A 676 -15.43 -14.26 -13.87
CA TRP A 676 -15.05 -14.92 -12.62
C TRP A 676 -13.64 -14.54 -12.13
N ALA A 677 -12.71 -14.18 -13.01
CA ALA A 677 -11.32 -13.85 -12.68
C ALA A 677 -11.18 -12.48 -12.00
N TYR A 678 -12.14 -11.58 -12.20
CA TYR A 678 -12.27 -10.32 -11.44
C TYR A 678 -12.80 -10.51 -10.00
N ARG A 679 -13.05 -11.76 -9.56
CA ARG A 679 -13.36 -12.04 -8.16
C ARG A 679 -12.06 -12.36 -7.41
N PRO A 680 -11.84 -11.81 -6.20
CA PRO A 680 -10.96 -12.45 -5.24
C PRO A 680 -11.35 -13.93 -5.06
N VAL A 681 -10.38 -14.81 -4.86
CA VAL A 681 -10.63 -16.24 -4.65
C VAL A 681 -11.15 -16.46 -3.22
N THR A 682 -12.42 -16.10 -2.99
CA THR A 682 -13.11 -16.29 -1.70
C THR A 682 -14.32 -17.19 -1.92
N ASN A 683 -14.19 -18.47 -1.56
CA ASN A 683 -15.23 -19.45 -1.78
C ASN A 683 -16.00 -19.76 -0.49
N SER A 684 -17.27 -19.34 -0.49
CA SER A 684 -18.40 -19.86 0.27
C SER A 684 -18.17 -21.08 1.18
N ASN A 685 -18.31 -20.91 2.49
CA ASN A 685 -19.27 -21.61 3.36
C ASN A 685 -18.83 -21.68 4.83
N MET A 686 -19.76 -21.22 5.67
CA MET A 686 -19.99 -21.65 7.05
C MET A 686 -19.16 -21.07 8.20
N SER A 687 -19.84 -21.06 9.33
CA SER A 687 -19.48 -20.52 10.64
C SER A 687 -18.68 -21.49 11.48
N ILE A 688 -17.94 -20.98 12.48
CA ILE A 688 -18.23 -21.25 13.89
C ILE A 688 -17.54 -20.20 14.79
N PHE A 689 -18.03 -20.04 16.03
CA PHE A 689 -17.48 -19.12 17.02
C PHE A 689 -16.16 -19.65 17.61
N GLY A 690 -15.19 -18.75 17.82
CA GLY A 690 -14.03 -18.94 18.71
C GLY A 690 -14.07 -17.91 19.85
N GLU A 691 -13.61 -18.29 21.04
CA GLU A 691 -13.96 -17.56 22.28
C GLU A 691 -13.14 -16.27 22.54
N PHE A 692 -13.75 -15.33 23.26
CA PHE A 692 -13.21 -13.98 23.51
C PHE A 692 -12.07 -13.97 24.56
N GLY A 693 -10.87 -13.56 24.15
CA GLY A 693 -9.71 -13.35 25.04
C GLY A 693 -9.35 -11.89 25.36
N ILE A 694 -10.20 -10.93 25.00
CA ILE A 694 -9.83 -9.50 24.86
C ILE A 694 -9.30 -8.87 26.16
N PHE A 695 -9.92 -9.14 27.32
CA PHE A 695 -9.53 -8.47 28.56
C PHE A 695 -8.18 -8.91 29.17
N LYS A 696 -7.54 -9.97 28.68
CA LYS A 696 -6.26 -10.47 29.24
C LYS A 696 -5.04 -9.77 28.61
N ARG A 697 -5.07 -9.51 27.30
CA ARG A 697 -3.94 -8.91 26.56
C ARG A 697 -3.62 -7.48 27.05
N ILE A 698 -4.65 -6.70 27.38
CA ILE A 698 -4.50 -5.32 27.86
C ILE A 698 -3.70 -5.25 29.19
N GLN A 699 -3.83 -6.24 30.09
CA GLN A 699 -3.00 -6.29 31.31
C GLN A 699 -1.63 -6.93 31.08
N GLU A 700 -1.51 -7.89 30.16
CA GLU A 700 -0.22 -8.52 29.84
C GLU A 700 0.74 -7.60 29.07
N LEU A 701 0.24 -6.59 28.34
CA LEU A 701 1.10 -5.66 27.60
C LEU A 701 1.89 -4.73 28.51
N ALA A 702 1.26 -4.18 29.56
CA ALA A 702 1.94 -3.36 30.58
C ALA A 702 3.09 -4.08 31.29
N VAL A 703 2.99 -5.41 31.41
CA VAL A 703 4.03 -6.29 31.98
C VAL A 703 5.07 -6.72 30.95
N LYS A 704 4.75 -6.71 29.64
CA LYS A 704 5.73 -7.02 28.58
C LYS A 704 6.61 -5.84 28.19
N ILE A 705 6.07 -4.62 28.19
CA ILE A 705 6.84 -3.39 27.91
C ILE A 705 7.88 -3.10 29.01
N THR A 706 7.69 -3.62 30.22
CA THR A 706 8.60 -3.45 31.37
C THR A 706 9.69 -4.52 31.52
N ASN A 707 9.53 -5.70 30.88
CA ASN A 707 10.37 -6.89 31.12
C ASN A 707 11.40 -7.23 30.02
N GLN A 708 11.84 -6.24 29.23
CA GLN A 708 13.14 -6.29 28.54
C GLN A 708 13.99 -5.12 29.02
N SER A 709 14.80 -5.41 30.04
CA SER A 709 15.27 -4.42 31.02
C SER A 709 16.78 -4.47 31.24
N SER A 710 17.39 -3.33 31.55
CA SER A 710 18.57 -3.30 32.43
C SER A 710 18.75 -1.91 33.06
N ILE A 711 18.63 -1.83 34.40
CA ILE A 711 19.04 -0.69 35.26
C ILE A 711 18.14 0.56 35.06
N VAL A 712 17.48 1.17 36.07
CA VAL A 712 17.75 1.28 37.53
C VAL A 712 16.53 0.84 38.36
N GLU A 713 16.74 0.25 39.55
CA GLU A 713 15.68 0.06 40.56
C GLU A 713 15.41 1.35 41.36
N MET A 714 14.14 1.76 41.51
CA MET A 714 13.73 2.72 42.54
C MET A 714 12.48 2.26 43.29
N THR A 715 12.70 1.71 44.48
CA THR A 715 11.66 1.22 45.40
C THR A 715 10.90 2.39 46.04
N VAL A 716 9.69 2.69 45.56
CA VAL A 716 8.78 3.64 46.23
C VAL A 716 7.87 2.88 47.21
N ALA A 717 8.21 2.93 48.50
CA ALA A 717 7.47 2.25 49.55
C ALA A 717 6.12 2.93 49.86
N ARG A 718 5.07 2.14 50.10
CA ARG A 718 3.77 2.62 50.59
C ARG A 718 3.90 3.33 51.94
N ARG A 719 3.54 4.61 52.00
CA ARG A 719 3.06 5.28 53.23
C ARG A 719 1.92 6.26 52.94
N CYS A 720 0.69 5.75 52.91
CA CYS A 720 -0.47 6.56 53.25
C CYS A 720 -0.49 6.73 54.78
N GLY A 721 -0.65 7.96 55.28
CA GLY A 721 -0.78 8.19 56.72
C GLY A 721 -1.01 9.65 57.09
N GLY A 722 -2.11 9.93 57.79
CA GLY A 722 -2.34 11.19 58.49
C GLY A 722 -3.19 12.24 57.74
N ASN A 723 -4.49 12.23 58.03
CA ASN A 723 -5.45 13.36 58.04
C ASN A 723 -5.09 14.65 57.27
N GLY A 724 -5.86 14.93 56.20
CA GLY A 724 -5.93 16.25 55.57
C GLY A 724 -6.55 16.15 54.18
N GLY A 725 -7.79 16.58 54.02
CA GLY A 725 -8.45 16.61 52.71
C GLY A 725 -8.03 17.83 51.90
N CYS A 726 -7.84 17.68 50.58
CA CYS A 726 -7.74 18.80 49.66
C CYS A 726 -8.58 18.51 48.41
N TRP A 727 -9.67 19.28 48.24
CA TRP A 727 -10.39 19.39 46.98
C TRP A 727 -9.91 20.67 46.30
N VAL A 728 -9.25 20.56 45.14
CA VAL A 728 -9.06 21.69 44.22
C VAL A 728 -9.27 21.20 42.79
N SER A 729 -10.11 21.92 42.06
CA SER A 729 -10.31 21.79 40.62
C SER A 729 -9.64 22.96 39.91
N GLY A 730 -8.93 22.68 38.81
CA GLY A 730 -8.25 23.70 38.01
C GLY A 730 -6.73 23.71 38.19
N ASP A 731 -6.05 23.90 37.06
CA ASP A 731 -4.66 24.33 36.83
C ASP A 731 -3.56 23.92 37.83
N GLY A 732 -2.70 23.00 37.37
CA GLY A 732 -1.33 22.86 37.89
C GLY A 732 -1.05 21.66 38.81
N CYS A 733 -0.95 20.46 38.25
CA CYS A 733 -0.37 19.28 38.93
C CYS A 733 0.98 18.84 38.34
N SER A 734 1.90 19.79 38.11
CA SER A 734 3.23 19.56 37.55
C SER A 734 4.34 19.37 38.60
N ARG A 735 3.99 18.94 39.83
CA ARG A 735 4.93 18.84 40.97
C ARG A 735 4.76 17.59 41.84
N CYS A 736 4.69 16.40 41.21
CA CYS A 736 4.79 15.12 41.92
C CYS A 736 5.80 14.11 41.32
N PHE A 737 6.68 14.55 40.41
CA PHE A 737 7.90 13.84 40.05
C PHE A 737 9.11 14.78 40.13
N VAL A 738 10.07 14.43 40.98
CA VAL A 738 11.32 15.19 41.15
C VAL A 738 12.40 14.54 40.29
N GLY A 739 12.77 15.16 39.17
CA GLY A 739 13.91 14.71 38.37
C GLY A 739 13.86 14.97 36.86
N LEU A 740 12.71 15.36 36.30
CA LEU A 740 12.56 15.66 34.87
C LEU A 740 12.03 17.08 34.65
N THR A 741 12.86 17.94 34.09
CA THR A 741 12.41 19.11 33.33
C THR A 741 11.92 18.63 31.97
N ILE A 742 10.60 18.51 31.82
CA ILE A 742 9.96 18.15 30.56
C ILE A 742 10.20 19.29 29.55
N GLY A 743 10.79 18.98 28.39
CA GLY A 743 10.93 19.95 27.30
C GLY A 743 9.59 20.23 26.59
N ASP A 744 9.47 21.40 25.96
CA ASP A 744 8.22 21.84 25.35
C ASP A 744 7.72 20.87 24.24
N ASP A 745 8.64 20.28 23.46
CA ASP A 745 8.33 19.27 22.44
C ASP A 745 7.67 17.99 23.01
N VAL A 746 8.09 17.58 24.21
CA VAL A 746 7.55 16.41 24.91
C VAL A 746 6.16 16.72 25.47
N ALA A 747 5.98 17.91 26.03
CA ALA A 747 4.67 18.38 26.49
C ALA A 747 3.68 18.49 25.31
N TRP A 748 4.15 18.95 24.15
CA TRP A 748 3.36 19.00 22.92
C TRP A 748 2.99 17.61 22.40
N LEU A 749 3.92 16.65 22.33
CA LEU A 749 3.60 15.28 21.93
C LEU A 749 2.60 14.62 22.89
N VAL A 750 2.73 14.84 24.20
CA VAL A 750 1.75 14.36 25.19
C VAL A 750 0.36 14.93 24.93
N GLU A 751 0.24 16.23 24.62
CA GLU A 751 -1.04 16.86 24.28
C GLU A 751 -1.63 16.28 22.97
N VAL A 752 -0.82 16.05 21.93
CA VAL A 752 -1.25 15.38 20.68
C VAL A 752 -1.76 13.96 20.95
N ALA A 753 -1.04 13.21 21.79
CA ALA A 753 -1.40 11.86 22.19
C ALA A 753 -2.71 11.84 22.99
N GLU A 754 -2.87 12.72 23.98
CA GLU A 754 -4.09 12.83 24.80
C GLU A 754 -5.31 13.30 23.99
N ARG A 755 -5.13 14.20 23.01
CA ARG A 755 -6.18 14.61 22.07
C ARG A 755 -6.63 13.47 21.15
N THR A 756 -5.69 12.65 20.68
CA THR A 756 -6.00 11.50 19.82
C THR A 756 -6.72 10.40 20.61
N ALA A 757 -6.27 10.13 21.84
CA ALA A 757 -6.94 9.25 22.78
C ALA A 757 -8.37 9.71 23.10
N PHE A 758 -8.55 11.01 23.36
CA PHE A 758 -9.86 11.64 23.55
C PHE A 758 -10.78 11.45 22.34
N LEU A 759 -10.30 11.74 21.12
CA LEU A 759 -11.07 11.62 19.89
C LEU A 759 -11.62 10.20 19.69
N ILE A 760 -10.75 9.19 19.80
CA ILE A 760 -11.13 7.80 19.56
C ILE A 760 -12.07 7.29 20.65
N ALA A 761 -11.88 7.68 21.91
CA ALA A 761 -12.86 7.40 22.98
C ALA A 761 -14.25 8.00 22.68
N ARG A 762 -14.32 9.18 22.04
CA ARG A 762 -15.59 9.78 21.59
C ARG A 762 -16.22 9.04 20.43
N TRP A 763 -15.45 8.56 19.46
CA TRP A 763 -15.93 7.68 18.39
C TRP A 763 -16.55 6.39 18.95
N GLN A 764 -15.87 5.72 19.88
CA GLN A 764 -16.39 4.55 20.62
C GLN A 764 -17.73 4.87 21.30
N GLY A 765 -17.84 6.05 21.94
CA GLY A 765 -19.04 6.51 22.63
C GLY A 765 -20.30 6.64 21.76
N VAL A 766 -20.15 6.93 20.46
CA VAL A 766 -21.27 7.05 19.50
C VAL A 766 -21.39 5.87 18.53
N GLY A 767 -20.43 4.94 18.55
CA GLY A 767 -20.41 3.79 17.63
C GLY A 767 -19.80 4.11 16.27
N PHE A 768 -19.05 5.21 16.14
CA PHE A 768 -18.38 5.58 14.89
C PHE A 768 -17.16 4.70 14.66
N THR A 769 -16.91 4.34 13.40
CA THR A 769 -15.74 3.58 12.96
C THR A 769 -15.13 4.27 11.74
N HIS A 770 -13.83 4.60 11.80
CA HIS A 770 -13.08 5.15 10.69
C HIS A 770 -12.44 4.01 9.88
N GLY A 771 -12.91 3.73 8.66
CA GLY A 771 -12.51 2.52 7.92
C GLY A 771 -11.11 2.55 7.28
N VAL A 772 -10.43 3.69 7.30
CA VAL A 772 -9.03 3.86 6.87
C VAL A 772 -8.33 4.78 7.87
N LEU A 773 -7.86 4.23 8.98
CA LEU A 773 -7.23 5.02 10.07
C LEU A 773 -5.69 5.00 9.95
N ASN A 774 -5.17 5.39 8.79
CA ASN A 774 -3.74 5.55 8.55
C ASN A 774 -3.21 6.87 9.13
N THR A 775 -1.89 7.01 9.23
CA THR A 775 -1.21 8.17 9.85
C THR A 775 -1.52 9.52 9.19
N ASP A 776 -1.80 9.53 7.89
CA ASP A 776 -2.21 10.69 7.09
C ASP A 776 -3.65 11.17 7.42
N ASN A 777 -4.51 10.25 7.86
CA ASN A 777 -5.88 10.55 8.30
C ASN A 777 -5.96 10.95 9.79
N MET A 778 -4.81 11.13 10.47
CA MET A 778 -4.75 11.54 11.88
C MET A 778 -4.44 13.03 12.01
N SER A 779 -5.39 13.81 12.52
CA SER A 779 -5.12 15.20 12.89
C SER A 779 -4.37 15.28 14.21
N VAL A 780 -3.20 15.95 14.23
CA VAL A 780 -2.48 16.31 15.46
C VAL A 780 -3.30 17.16 16.43
N LEU A 781 -4.39 17.78 15.97
CA LEU A 781 -5.31 18.56 16.80
C LEU A 781 -6.38 17.71 17.49
N GLY A 782 -6.44 16.39 17.26
CA GLY A 782 -7.51 15.51 17.77
C GLY A 782 -8.85 15.71 17.07
N LEU A 783 -8.83 16.09 15.79
CA LEU A 783 -10.02 16.27 14.96
C LEU A 783 -10.23 15.08 14.01
N THR A 784 -11.48 14.74 13.70
CA THR A 784 -11.79 13.82 12.59
C THR A 784 -11.56 14.54 11.27
N ILE A 785 -10.66 14.01 10.45
CA ILE A 785 -10.34 14.47 9.09
C ILE A 785 -10.43 13.28 8.13
N ASP A 786 -10.41 13.56 6.82
CA ASP A 786 -10.58 12.60 5.70
C ASP A 786 -11.41 11.35 6.03
N TYR A 787 -12.73 11.55 6.07
CA TYR A 787 -13.70 10.56 6.53
C TYR A 787 -13.70 9.25 5.72
N GLY A 788 -13.13 9.22 4.50
CA GLY A 788 -12.98 8.02 3.68
C GLY A 788 -14.22 7.11 3.64
N PRO A 789 -14.04 5.78 3.70
CA PRO A 789 -15.10 4.86 4.10
C PRO A 789 -15.30 4.92 5.63
N PHE A 790 -16.41 5.51 6.08
CA PHE A 790 -16.80 5.51 7.50
C PHE A 790 -18.18 4.86 7.70
N GLY A 791 -18.53 4.61 8.96
CA GLY A 791 -19.87 4.18 9.33
C GLY A 791 -20.12 4.21 10.84
N PHE A 792 -21.38 4.10 11.20
CA PHE A 792 -21.82 3.92 12.58
C PHE A 792 -22.31 2.48 12.79
N LEU A 793 -22.12 1.95 14.00
CA LEU A 793 -22.66 0.66 14.42
C LEU A 793 -24.19 0.64 14.35
N ASP A 794 -24.73 0.03 13.29
CA ASP A 794 -26.16 -0.26 13.18
C ASP A 794 -26.59 -1.26 14.26
N ALA A 795 -25.93 -2.43 14.29
CA ALA A 795 -25.94 -3.37 15.41
C ALA A 795 -24.58 -3.32 16.12
N PHE A 796 -24.52 -3.60 17.43
CA PHE A 796 -23.25 -3.71 18.13
C PHE A 796 -22.49 -4.96 17.65
N ASP A 797 -21.42 -4.71 16.91
CA ASP A 797 -20.46 -5.73 16.50
C ASP A 797 -19.04 -5.16 16.68
N PRO A 798 -18.23 -5.70 17.60
CA PRO A 798 -16.86 -5.22 17.80
C PRO A 798 -15.99 -5.40 16.54
N SER A 799 -16.39 -6.29 15.62
CA SER A 799 -15.70 -6.56 14.36
C SER A 799 -16.27 -5.83 13.14
N PHE A 800 -17.21 -4.89 13.32
CA PHE A 800 -17.68 -4.02 12.24
C PHE A 800 -16.55 -3.15 11.71
N THR A 801 -16.32 -3.18 10.40
CA THR A 801 -15.52 -2.20 9.66
C THR A 801 -16.35 -1.71 8.47
N PRO A 802 -16.47 -0.40 8.23
CA PRO A 802 -17.22 0.15 7.08
C PRO A 802 -16.42 0.04 5.78
N ASN A 803 -15.11 -0.17 5.86
CA ASN A 803 -14.25 -0.39 4.71
C ASN A 803 -14.35 -1.85 4.26
N THR A 804 -14.98 -2.08 3.11
CA THR A 804 -15.15 -3.43 2.54
C THR A 804 -13.83 -4.12 2.19
N THR A 805 -12.74 -3.37 1.98
CA THR A 805 -11.39 -3.93 1.75
C THR A 805 -10.70 -4.38 3.05
N ASP A 806 -11.16 -3.89 4.21
CA ASP A 806 -10.65 -4.26 5.53
C ASP A 806 -11.39 -5.46 6.15
N ILE A 807 -12.53 -5.90 5.60
CA ILE A 807 -13.33 -7.01 6.17
C ILE A 807 -12.52 -8.28 6.52
N PRO A 808 -11.50 -8.72 5.74
CA PRO A 808 -10.66 -9.85 6.09
C PRO A 808 -9.64 -9.56 7.20
N GLY A 809 -9.04 -8.36 7.21
CA GLY A 809 -7.97 -7.99 8.14
C GLY A 809 -8.48 -7.41 9.47
N ARG A 810 -9.67 -6.79 9.44
CA ARG A 810 -10.37 -6.15 10.56
C ARG A 810 -9.53 -5.08 11.28
N ARG A 811 -8.52 -4.54 10.60
CA ARG A 811 -7.48 -3.66 11.14
C ARG A 811 -8.06 -2.36 11.67
N TYR A 812 -9.08 -1.84 10.99
CA TYR A 812 -9.79 -0.62 11.38
C TYR A 812 -11.20 -0.94 11.89
N CYS A 813 -11.48 -2.17 12.30
CA CYS A 813 -12.78 -2.51 12.88
C CYS A 813 -12.99 -1.82 14.24
N PHE A 814 -14.25 -1.71 14.66
CA PHE A 814 -14.65 -0.89 15.80
C PHE A 814 -13.81 -1.13 17.06
N ALA A 815 -13.48 -2.38 17.41
CA ALA A 815 -12.69 -2.70 18.60
C ALA A 815 -11.21 -2.29 18.51
N GLU A 816 -10.61 -2.26 17.31
CA GLU A 816 -9.17 -2.06 17.10
C GLU A 816 -8.79 -0.57 16.92
N GLN A 817 -9.78 0.32 16.72
CA GLN A 817 -9.58 1.78 16.58
C GLN A 817 -8.64 2.39 17.66
N PRO A 818 -8.70 2.02 18.96
CA PRO A 818 -7.78 2.57 19.98
C PRO A 818 -6.33 2.11 19.81
N ASP A 819 -6.10 0.87 19.38
CA ASP A 819 -4.76 0.32 19.22
C ASP A 819 -4.11 0.83 17.93
N ILE A 820 -4.89 1.07 16.86
CA ILE A 820 -4.40 1.79 15.67
C ILE A 820 -4.11 3.26 15.97
N GLY A 821 -4.94 3.93 16.79
CA GLY A 821 -4.64 5.28 17.27
C GLY A 821 -3.34 5.37 18.07
N SER A 822 -3.11 4.40 18.95
CA SER A 822 -1.86 4.22 19.69
C SER A 822 -0.68 4.00 18.75
N TRP A 823 -0.82 3.13 17.75
CA TRP A 823 0.22 2.88 16.74
C TRP A 823 0.55 4.14 15.92
N ASN A 824 -0.46 4.91 15.49
CA ASN A 824 -0.26 6.16 14.75
C ASN A 824 0.53 7.20 15.57
N ILE A 825 0.26 7.34 16.88
CA ILE A 825 1.06 8.19 17.77
C ILE A 825 2.49 7.66 17.91
N GLY A 826 2.67 6.34 18.03
CA GLY A 826 3.99 5.71 18.04
C GLY A 826 4.81 5.98 16.78
N GLN A 827 4.19 5.92 15.60
CA GLN A 827 4.82 6.26 14.32
C GLN A 827 5.17 7.76 14.23
N PHE A 828 4.29 8.64 14.71
CA PHE A 828 4.56 10.08 14.72
C PHE A 828 5.72 10.44 15.66
N ALA A 829 5.73 9.88 16.86
CA ALA A 829 6.80 10.06 17.84
C ALA A 829 8.13 9.44 17.38
N LEU A 830 8.11 8.35 16.60
CA LEU A 830 9.31 7.80 15.96
C LEU A 830 9.95 8.80 14.97
N ALA A 831 9.15 9.59 14.25
CA ALA A 831 9.67 10.65 13.38
C ALA A 831 10.34 11.78 14.18
N LEU A 832 9.70 12.23 15.27
CA LEU A 832 10.28 13.24 16.19
C LEU A 832 11.59 12.74 16.84
N SER A 833 11.65 11.47 17.25
CA SER A 833 12.86 10.89 17.84
C SER A 833 13.97 10.69 16.80
N THR A 834 13.62 10.40 15.54
CA THR A 834 14.57 10.37 14.42
C THR A 834 15.17 11.76 14.16
N ALA A 835 14.39 12.82 14.34
CA ALA A 835 14.84 14.21 14.31
C ALA A 835 15.58 14.67 15.60
N GLN A 836 15.79 13.78 16.57
CA GLN A 836 16.42 14.04 17.88
C GLN A 836 15.67 15.06 18.75
N LEU A 837 14.38 15.31 18.49
CA LEU A 837 13.53 16.21 19.28
C LEU A 837 13.04 15.59 20.60
N ILE A 838 12.98 14.26 20.67
CA ILE A 838 12.57 13.50 21.88
C ILE A 838 13.38 12.21 22.05
N ASP A 839 13.61 11.81 23.31
CA ASP A 839 14.26 10.54 23.67
C ASP A 839 13.27 9.36 23.81
N LYS A 840 13.80 8.15 24.00
CA LYS A 840 13.00 6.93 24.13
C LYS A 840 12.11 6.88 25.39
N LYS A 841 12.50 7.55 26.47
CA LYS A 841 11.69 7.66 27.70
C LYS A 841 10.54 8.64 27.50
N GLU A 842 10.78 9.72 26.78
CA GLU A 842 9.80 10.76 26.45
C GLU A 842 8.73 10.22 25.50
N LEU A 843 9.13 9.44 24.48
CA LEU A 843 8.22 8.59 23.69
C LEU A 843 7.39 7.66 24.59
N ASN A 844 8.02 6.88 25.47
CA ASN A 844 7.32 5.94 26.35
C ASN A 844 6.30 6.66 27.26
N TYR A 845 6.65 7.85 27.77
CA TYR A 845 5.76 8.67 28.58
C TYR A 845 4.53 9.15 27.79
N ALA A 846 4.71 9.64 26.55
CA ALA A 846 3.59 10.01 25.68
C ALA A 846 2.64 8.82 25.39
N MET A 847 3.19 7.61 25.21
CA MET A 847 2.38 6.39 25.04
C MET A 847 1.64 5.97 26.32
N GLU A 848 2.25 6.15 27.50
CA GLU A 848 1.57 5.93 28.78
C GLU A 848 0.40 6.93 28.95
N ARG A 849 0.62 8.21 28.64
CA ARG A 849 -0.41 9.25 28.65
C ARG A 849 -1.56 8.96 27.67
N TYR A 850 -1.27 8.49 26.45
CA TYR A 850 -2.29 8.02 25.50
C TYR A 850 -3.19 6.95 26.12
N GLY A 851 -2.60 5.88 26.65
CA GLY A 851 -3.32 4.74 27.21
C GLY A 851 -4.16 5.11 28.42
N THR A 852 -3.61 5.91 29.34
CA THR A 852 -4.35 6.45 30.50
C THR A 852 -5.54 7.30 30.04
N LYS A 853 -5.30 8.28 29.16
CA LYS A 853 -6.33 9.22 28.71
C LYS A 853 -7.47 8.55 27.95
N PHE A 854 -7.17 7.58 27.09
CA PHE A 854 -8.19 6.80 26.38
C PHE A 854 -9.07 6.05 27.38
N MET A 855 -8.45 5.36 28.34
CA MET A 855 -9.19 4.59 29.36
C MET A 855 -10.03 5.48 30.27
N ASP A 856 -9.56 6.65 30.67
CA ASP A 856 -10.32 7.58 31.51
C ASP A 856 -11.52 8.19 30.76
N GLU A 857 -11.34 8.63 29.52
CA GLU A 857 -12.44 9.14 28.69
C GLU A 857 -13.45 8.04 28.35
N TYR A 858 -13.01 6.84 27.97
CA TYR A 858 -13.90 5.72 27.66
C TYR A 858 -14.72 5.29 28.90
N GLN A 859 -14.07 5.18 30.07
CA GLN A 859 -14.77 4.90 31.33
C GLN A 859 -15.77 5.99 31.68
N GLY A 860 -15.39 7.27 31.55
CA GLY A 860 -16.27 8.41 31.79
C GLY A 860 -17.46 8.47 30.86
N ILE A 861 -17.26 8.15 29.57
CA ILE A 861 -18.32 8.06 28.55
C ILE A 861 -19.27 6.91 28.88
N MET A 862 -18.79 5.69 29.09
CA MET A 862 -19.66 4.54 29.36
C MET A 862 -20.43 4.68 30.69
N THR A 863 -19.81 5.29 31.71
CA THR A 863 -20.47 5.65 32.97
C THR A 863 -21.62 6.62 32.74
N LYS A 864 -21.42 7.67 31.92
CA LYS A 864 -22.45 8.66 31.58
C LYS A 864 -23.55 8.09 30.68
N LYS A 865 -23.21 7.29 29.66
CA LYS A 865 -24.18 6.64 28.75
C LYS A 865 -25.19 5.75 29.49
N LEU A 866 -24.79 5.18 30.62
CA LEU A 866 -25.61 4.36 31.53
C LEU A 866 -26.10 5.13 32.78
N ALA A 867 -25.67 6.37 32.99
CA ALA A 867 -25.85 7.13 34.22
C ALA A 867 -25.58 6.32 35.52
N LEU A 868 -24.46 5.59 35.53
CA LEU A 868 -23.96 4.90 36.72
C LEU A 868 -23.24 5.90 37.65
N PRO A 869 -23.22 5.67 38.98
CA PRO A 869 -22.51 6.54 39.92
C PRO A 869 -20.97 6.43 39.80
N ARG A 870 -20.47 5.36 39.17
CA ARG A 870 -19.05 5.09 38.88
C ARG A 870 -18.93 4.08 37.74
N TYR A 871 -17.75 3.94 37.15
CA TYR A 871 -17.49 2.89 36.17
C TYR A 871 -17.54 1.50 36.83
N ASN A 872 -18.41 0.60 36.33
CA ASN A 872 -18.57 -0.73 36.92
C ASN A 872 -17.74 -1.85 36.23
N LYS A 873 -17.09 -1.73 35.06
CA LYS A 873 -16.40 -2.84 34.34
C LYS A 873 -17.19 -4.15 34.12
N GLU A 874 -17.60 -4.89 35.15
CA GLU A 874 -18.32 -6.18 35.05
C GLU A 874 -19.69 -6.01 34.38
N LEU A 875 -20.53 -5.09 34.89
CA LEU A 875 -21.83 -4.75 34.32
C LEU A 875 -21.71 -4.18 32.89
N ILE A 876 -20.64 -3.41 32.62
CA ILE A 876 -20.38 -2.80 31.31
C ILE A 876 -19.94 -3.90 30.32
N GLY A 877 -19.04 -4.79 30.73
CA GLY A 877 -18.56 -5.92 29.93
C GLY A 877 -19.67 -6.91 29.63
N GLU A 878 -20.51 -7.24 30.62
CA GLU A 878 -21.69 -8.08 30.43
C GLU A 878 -22.70 -7.43 29.47
N LEU A 879 -22.93 -6.12 29.57
CA LEU A 879 -23.79 -5.38 28.63
C LEU A 879 -23.29 -5.53 27.19
N LEU A 880 -22.04 -5.17 26.94
CA LEU A 880 -21.46 -5.18 25.59
C LEU A 880 -21.42 -6.60 25.02
N ASN A 881 -21.12 -7.61 25.85
CA ASN A 881 -21.22 -9.02 25.45
C ASN A 881 -22.65 -9.41 25.04
N ASN A 882 -23.66 -9.05 25.85
CA ASN A 882 -25.06 -9.34 25.51
C ASN A 882 -25.52 -8.59 24.25
N MET A 883 -25.10 -7.33 24.06
CA MET A 883 -25.37 -6.57 22.84
C MET A 883 -24.72 -7.21 21.60
N ALA A 884 -23.51 -7.77 21.73
CA ALA A 884 -22.76 -8.38 20.63
C ALA A 884 -23.33 -9.76 20.21
N VAL A 885 -23.77 -10.55 21.20
CA VAL A 885 -24.40 -11.86 20.98
C VAL A 885 -25.78 -11.72 20.33
N ASP A 886 -26.63 -10.82 20.84
CA ASP A 886 -28.00 -10.63 20.32
C ASP A 886 -28.10 -9.57 19.20
N LYS A 887 -26.97 -9.06 18.70
CA LYS A 887 -26.85 -8.04 17.62
C LYS A 887 -27.77 -6.83 17.82
N VAL A 888 -27.75 -6.29 19.04
CA VAL A 888 -28.62 -5.20 19.49
C VAL A 888 -28.19 -3.86 18.88
N ASP A 889 -29.14 -3.03 18.45
CA ASP A 889 -28.86 -1.71 17.87
C ASP A 889 -28.12 -0.79 18.84
N TYR A 890 -26.92 -0.34 18.46
CA TYR A 890 -26.01 0.32 19.41
C TYR A 890 -26.55 1.68 19.87
N THR A 891 -27.09 2.50 18.96
CA THR A 891 -27.60 3.83 19.30
C THR A 891 -28.95 3.75 20.02
N ASN A 892 -29.90 3.00 19.47
CA ASN A 892 -31.26 2.93 19.98
C ASN A 892 -31.33 2.22 21.34
N PHE A 893 -30.42 1.28 21.64
CA PHE A 893 -30.43 0.61 22.93
C PHE A 893 -30.23 1.56 24.11
N PHE A 894 -29.21 2.43 24.11
CA PHE A 894 -29.00 3.37 25.23
C PHE A 894 -30.14 4.40 25.35
N ARG A 895 -30.81 4.73 24.24
CA ARG A 895 -32.00 5.59 24.22
C ARG A 895 -33.25 4.93 24.79
N LEU A 896 -33.43 3.63 24.59
CA LEU A 896 -34.48 2.85 25.27
C LEU A 896 -34.09 2.60 26.74
N LEU A 897 -32.79 2.43 26.99
CA LEU A 897 -32.00 2.49 28.22
C LEU A 897 -32.63 3.36 29.33
N SER A 898 -32.81 4.62 28.98
CA SER A 898 -33.25 5.68 29.88
C SER A 898 -34.67 5.51 30.41
N ASN A 899 -35.44 4.54 29.93
CA ASN A 899 -36.82 4.25 30.35
C ASN A 899 -36.96 3.02 31.27
N ILE A 900 -35.87 2.33 31.59
CA ILE A 900 -35.82 1.41 32.75
C ILE A 900 -35.98 2.24 34.03
N ARG A 901 -36.86 1.83 34.96
CA ARG A 901 -37.07 2.49 36.26
C ARG A 901 -36.15 1.97 37.37
N SER A 902 -35.75 2.82 38.31
CA SER A 902 -34.77 2.51 39.39
C SER A 902 -35.39 2.00 40.70
N ASP A 903 -36.71 1.89 40.76
CA ASP A 903 -37.48 1.22 41.82
C ASP A 903 -37.28 -0.30 41.83
N SER A 904 -38.03 -1.00 42.69
CA SER A 904 -38.03 -2.46 42.84
C SER A 904 -39.41 -3.12 42.69
N ASP A 905 -40.46 -2.33 42.43
CA ASP A 905 -41.86 -2.78 42.36
C ASP A 905 -42.27 -3.37 41.00
N VAL A 906 -41.62 -2.98 39.90
CA VAL A 906 -41.84 -3.55 38.57
C VAL A 906 -41.51 -5.07 38.57
N PRO A 907 -42.49 -5.96 38.27
CA PRO A 907 -42.26 -7.40 38.22
C PRO A 907 -41.30 -7.85 37.11
N ASP A 908 -40.60 -8.95 37.33
CA ASP A 908 -39.60 -9.55 36.42
C ASP A 908 -40.06 -9.62 34.95
N GLU A 909 -41.28 -10.12 34.73
CA GLU A 909 -41.93 -10.27 33.42
C GLU A 909 -42.10 -8.95 32.64
N LYS A 910 -41.97 -7.79 33.30
CA LYS A 910 -42.11 -6.44 32.72
C LYS A 910 -40.79 -5.70 32.58
N LEU A 911 -39.68 -6.19 33.15
CA LEU A 911 -38.39 -5.49 33.18
C LEU A 911 -37.83 -5.18 31.78
N LEU A 912 -38.09 -6.06 30.79
CA LEU A 912 -37.62 -5.87 29.41
C LEU A 912 -38.61 -5.10 28.52
N VAL A 913 -39.77 -4.68 29.04
CA VAL A 913 -40.79 -3.96 28.23
C VAL A 913 -40.24 -2.65 27.63
N PRO A 914 -39.48 -1.80 28.35
CA PRO A 914 -38.87 -0.61 27.75
C PRO A 914 -37.84 -0.90 26.67
N LEU A 915 -37.21 -2.09 26.69
CA LEU A 915 -36.17 -2.51 25.74
C LEU A 915 -36.71 -3.34 24.56
N LYS A 916 -38.02 -3.65 24.54
CA LYS A 916 -38.65 -4.55 23.57
C LYS A 916 -38.37 -4.21 22.11
N ALA A 917 -38.19 -2.92 21.78
CA ALA A 917 -37.89 -2.47 20.42
C ALA A 917 -36.45 -2.75 19.95
N ALA A 918 -35.50 -2.97 20.88
CA ALA A 918 -34.12 -3.37 20.58
C ALA A 918 -33.85 -4.86 20.87
N LEU A 919 -34.68 -5.50 21.71
CA LEU A 919 -34.60 -6.93 22.06
C LEU A 919 -35.70 -7.73 21.34
N LEU A 920 -35.78 -7.59 20.02
CA LEU A 920 -36.70 -8.35 19.17
C LEU A 920 -36.23 -9.80 19.03
N ASP A 921 -37.18 -10.73 18.95
CA ASP A 921 -37.02 -12.17 18.64
C ASP A 921 -36.00 -13.00 19.46
N ILE A 922 -35.36 -12.44 20.49
CA ILE A 922 -34.42 -13.16 21.36
C ILE A 922 -35.07 -14.35 22.10
N GLY A 923 -34.32 -15.45 22.22
CA GLY A 923 -34.75 -16.70 22.86
C GLY A 923 -35.00 -16.59 24.38
N ARG A 924 -35.54 -17.65 24.99
CA ARG A 924 -35.87 -17.66 26.43
C ARG A 924 -34.64 -17.44 27.31
N GLU A 925 -33.59 -18.21 27.09
CA GLU A 925 -32.31 -18.12 27.84
C GLU A 925 -31.68 -16.72 27.72
N ARG A 926 -31.74 -16.11 26.52
CA ARG A 926 -31.28 -14.74 26.29
C ARG A 926 -32.14 -13.72 27.06
N LYS A 927 -33.46 -13.90 27.13
CA LYS A 927 -34.36 -13.06 27.97
C LYS A 927 -34.02 -13.19 29.45
N GLU A 928 -33.64 -14.37 29.94
CA GLU A 928 -33.23 -14.59 31.33
C GLU A 928 -31.88 -13.91 31.63
N ALA A 929 -30.92 -13.94 30.70
CA ALA A 929 -29.67 -13.18 30.78
C ALA A 929 -29.92 -11.66 30.82
N TRP A 930 -30.71 -11.11 29.89
CA TRP A 930 -31.09 -9.69 29.88
C TRP A 930 -31.85 -9.26 31.14
N THR A 931 -32.77 -10.09 31.63
CA THR A 931 -33.50 -9.83 32.89
C THR A 931 -32.54 -9.78 34.08
N SER A 932 -31.57 -10.68 34.12
CA SER A 932 -30.53 -10.72 35.17
C SER A 932 -29.61 -9.50 35.13
N TRP A 933 -29.21 -9.06 33.93
CA TRP A 933 -28.42 -7.85 33.74
C TRP A 933 -29.20 -6.59 34.16
N VAL A 934 -30.47 -6.46 33.72
CA VAL A 934 -31.34 -5.32 34.10
C VAL A 934 -31.56 -5.25 35.61
N LYS A 935 -31.66 -6.39 36.32
CA LYS A 935 -31.70 -6.40 37.80
C LYS A 935 -30.45 -5.81 38.45
N ARG A 936 -29.25 -6.20 37.99
CA ARG A 936 -27.98 -5.63 38.47
C ARG A 936 -27.87 -4.14 38.16
N TYR A 937 -28.23 -3.74 36.94
CA TYR A 937 -28.27 -2.34 36.53
C TYR A 937 -29.22 -1.51 37.40
N ARG A 938 -30.46 -1.95 37.61
CA ARG A 938 -31.41 -1.28 38.53
C ARG A 938 -30.82 -1.12 39.93
N SER A 939 -30.13 -2.13 40.47
CA SER A 939 -29.51 -2.04 41.79
C SER A 939 -28.43 -0.95 41.91
N GLU A 940 -27.62 -0.72 40.86
CA GLU A 940 -26.66 0.40 40.81
C GLU A 940 -27.39 1.74 40.66
N LEU A 941 -28.52 1.79 39.92
CA LEU A 941 -29.35 2.99 39.83
C LEU A 941 -30.02 3.35 41.16
N SER A 942 -30.63 2.39 41.86
CA SER A 942 -31.22 2.62 43.19
C SER A 942 -30.17 3.13 44.19
N ALA A 943 -28.94 2.59 44.12
CA ALA A 943 -27.82 3.01 44.95
C ALA A 943 -27.29 4.43 44.63
N SER A 944 -27.54 4.95 43.42
CA SER A 944 -27.16 6.32 43.05
C SER A 944 -28.06 7.40 43.67
N GLY A 945 -29.31 7.06 44.01
CA GLY A 945 -30.32 8.00 44.52
C GLY A 945 -30.85 9.02 43.50
N VAL A 946 -30.42 8.98 42.24
CA VAL A 946 -30.83 9.95 41.21
C VAL A 946 -32.26 9.66 40.70
N PRO A 947 -33.18 10.63 40.70
CA PRO A 947 -34.54 10.45 40.17
C PRO A 947 -34.59 9.99 38.71
N ASP A 948 -35.56 9.13 38.36
CA ASP A 948 -35.63 8.52 37.03
C ASP A 948 -35.74 9.51 35.87
N GLU A 949 -36.50 10.60 36.02
CA GLU A 949 -36.62 11.62 34.97
C GLU A 949 -35.35 12.48 34.82
N GLU A 950 -34.63 12.76 35.93
CA GLU A 950 -33.35 13.48 35.89
C GLU A 950 -32.26 12.60 35.24
N ARG A 951 -32.20 11.34 35.64
CA ARG A 951 -31.34 10.31 35.02
C ARG A 951 -31.66 10.16 33.53
N LYS A 952 -32.94 10.15 33.15
CA LYS A 952 -33.37 10.05 31.76
C LYS A 952 -32.99 11.27 30.94
N ALA A 953 -33.13 12.48 31.47
CA ALA A 953 -32.63 13.70 30.83
C ALA A 953 -31.10 13.65 30.64
N SER A 954 -30.36 13.24 31.69
CA SER A 954 -28.91 13.07 31.64
C SER A 954 -28.47 12.06 30.58
N MET A 955 -29.04 10.84 30.57
CA MET A 955 -28.76 9.81 29.55
C MET A 955 -29.11 10.26 28.14
N ASN A 956 -30.20 11.02 27.95
CA ASN A 956 -30.59 11.54 26.64
C ASN A 956 -29.62 12.63 26.14
N SER A 957 -28.98 13.40 27.03
CA SER A 957 -27.98 14.42 26.64
C SER A 957 -26.67 13.84 26.10
N VAL A 958 -26.33 12.59 26.44
CA VAL A 958 -25.06 11.93 26.06
C VAL A 958 -25.22 10.75 25.09
N ASN A 959 -26.44 10.29 24.86
CA ASN A 959 -26.75 9.29 23.83
C ASN A 959 -27.51 9.95 22.68
N PRO A 960 -27.02 9.92 21.42
CA PRO A 960 -27.76 10.50 20.31
C PRO A 960 -29.06 9.72 20.05
N LYS A 961 -30.07 10.41 19.51
CA LYS A 961 -31.26 9.79 18.90
C LYS A 961 -31.07 9.54 17.40
N TYR A 962 -30.31 10.42 16.75
CA TYR A 962 -30.04 10.37 15.32
C TYR A 962 -28.55 10.20 15.08
N ILE A 963 -28.19 9.25 14.21
CA ILE A 963 -26.84 9.03 13.69
C ILE A 963 -26.91 8.91 12.17
N LEU A 964 -25.83 9.25 11.48
CA LEU A 964 -25.77 9.22 10.02
C LEU A 964 -25.51 7.79 9.52
N ARG A 965 -26.55 6.93 9.60
CA ARG A 965 -26.49 5.53 9.15
C ARG A 965 -26.24 5.46 7.64
N ASN A 966 -25.40 4.52 7.19
CA ASN A 966 -24.95 4.45 5.80
C ASN A 966 -26.12 4.26 4.79
N TYR A 967 -27.21 3.58 5.18
CA TYR A 967 -28.40 3.45 4.31
C TYR A 967 -29.15 4.78 4.12
N LEU A 968 -29.07 5.72 5.08
CA LEU A 968 -29.62 7.07 4.94
C LEU A 968 -28.78 7.91 3.98
N CYS A 969 -27.45 7.79 4.05
CA CYS A 969 -26.55 8.37 3.04
C CYS A 969 -26.88 7.86 1.65
N GLN A 970 -26.97 6.53 1.47
CA GLN A 970 -27.31 5.95 0.17
C GLN A 970 -28.66 6.45 -0.35
N SER A 971 -29.71 6.45 0.49
CA SER A 971 -31.04 6.95 0.11
C SER A 971 -31.02 8.41 -0.36
N ALA A 972 -30.14 9.25 0.20
CA ALA A 972 -29.99 10.64 -0.19
C ALA A 972 -29.07 10.83 -1.42
N ILE A 973 -28.09 9.93 -1.64
CA ILE A 973 -27.28 9.86 -2.86
C ILE A 973 -28.17 9.45 -4.04
N ASP A 974 -28.95 8.37 -3.90
CA ASP A 974 -29.89 7.87 -4.91
C ASP A 974 -30.87 8.97 -5.40
N MET A 975 -31.26 9.88 -4.49
CA MET A 975 -32.09 11.05 -4.80
C MET A 975 -31.30 12.20 -5.44
N ALA A 976 -30.08 12.48 -4.95
CA ALA A 976 -29.22 13.52 -5.50
C ALA A 976 -28.76 13.21 -6.94
N GLU A 977 -28.53 11.94 -7.28
CA GLU A 977 -28.27 11.47 -8.65
C GLU A 977 -29.46 11.73 -9.61
N GLN A 978 -30.68 11.81 -9.07
CA GLN A 978 -31.89 12.20 -9.80
C GLN A 978 -32.14 13.72 -9.77
N GLY A 979 -31.23 14.50 -9.16
CA GLY A 979 -31.32 15.95 -8.99
C GLY A 979 -32.10 16.43 -7.76
N ASP A 980 -32.61 15.53 -6.91
CA ASP A 980 -33.29 15.88 -5.67
C ASP A 980 -32.34 15.91 -4.47
N PHE A 981 -31.88 17.12 -4.15
CA PHE A 981 -31.03 17.39 -3.00
C PHE A 981 -31.83 17.66 -1.70
N GLU A 982 -33.15 17.49 -1.65
CA GLU A 982 -33.92 17.82 -0.45
C GLU A 982 -33.66 16.86 0.72
N GLU A 983 -33.54 15.55 0.48
CA GLU A 983 -33.24 14.58 1.56
C GLU A 983 -31.84 14.81 2.15
N VAL A 984 -30.86 15.25 1.36
CA VAL A 984 -29.54 15.70 1.86
C VAL A 984 -29.68 16.88 2.82
N ARG A 985 -30.49 17.90 2.47
CA ARG A 985 -30.75 19.06 3.34
C ARG A 985 -31.52 18.66 4.61
N ARG A 986 -32.46 17.72 4.51
CA ARG A 986 -33.20 17.20 5.67
C ARG A 986 -32.28 16.41 6.61
N LEU A 987 -31.40 15.55 6.09
CA LEU A 987 -30.41 14.83 6.90
C LEU A 987 -29.47 15.80 7.62
N LEU A 988 -28.93 16.81 6.92
CA LEU A 988 -28.12 17.85 7.55
C LEU A 988 -28.88 18.55 8.69
N LYS A 989 -30.15 18.93 8.46
CA LYS A 989 -31.01 19.57 9.47
C LYS A 989 -31.20 18.70 10.72
N VAL A 990 -31.31 17.38 10.56
CA VAL A 990 -31.42 16.43 11.69
C VAL A 990 -30.08 16.27 12.41
N MET A 991 -28.97 16.22 11.67
CA MET A 991 -27.60 16.12 12.20
C MET A 991 -27.11 17.38 12.92
N GLU A 992 -27.76 18.54 12.76
CA GLU A 992 -27.49 19.73 13.60
C GLU A 992 -27.80 19.48 15.09
N LYS A 993 -28.77 18.60 15.38
CA LYS A 993 -29.34 18.39 16.72
C LYS A 993 -29.55 16.89 17.04
N PRO A 994 -28.49 16.05 16.95
CA PRO A 994 -28.65 14.59 16.97
C PRO A 994 -29.06 14.03 18.34
N TYR A 995 -28.96 14.82 19.40
CA TYR A 995 -29.39 14.49 20.76
C TYR A 995 -30.80 15.01 21.11
N ASP A 996 -31.39 15.88 20.30
CA ASP A 996 -32.72 16.44 20.59
C ASP A 996 -33.85 15.51 20.12
N GLU A 997 -35.00 15.63 20.79
CA GLU A 997 -36.26 15.13 20.24
C GLU A 997 -36.74 16.05 19.11
N GLN A 998 -36.93 15.49 17.91
CA GLN A 998 -37.28 16.25 16.69
C GLN A 998 -38.59 15.70 16.09
N PRO A 999 -39.75 16.35 16.35
CA PRO A 999 -41.04 15.89 15.85
C PRO A 999 -41.11 15.81 14.32
N GLY A 1000 -41.65 14.71 13.79
CA GLY A 1000 -41.76 14.42 12.35
C GLY A 1000 -40.48 13.84 11.73
N MET A 1001 -39.37 13.79 12.47
CA MET A 1001 -38.08 13.25 12.02
C MET A 1001 -37.86 11.80 12.46
N GLU A 1002 -38.87 11.15 13.06
CA GLU A 1002 -38.73 9.82 13.69
C GLU A 1002 -38.39 8.72 12.67
N LYS A 1003 -38.54 8.96 11.36
CA LYS A 1003 -38.08 8.03 10.30
C LYS A 1003 -36.56 7.80 10.34
N TYR A 1004 -35.76 8.78 10.77
CA TYR A 1004 -34.29 8.69 10.78
C TYR A 1004 -33.72 7.99 12.03
N ALA A 1005 -34.54 7.74 13.06
CA ALA A 1005 -34.15 6.98 14.25
C ALA A 1005 -34.52 5.48 14.17
N ARG A 1006 -35.15 5.03 13.08
CA ARG A 1006 -35.61 3.65 12.91
C ARG A 1006 -34.41 2.69 12.76
N LEU A 1007 -34.66 1.42 13.09
CA LEU A 1007 -33.76 0.33 12.71
C LEU A 1007 -33.59 0.29 11.18
N PRO A 1008 -32.41 -0.07 10.66
CA PRO A 1008 -32.19 -0.23 9.23
C PRO A 1008 -33.20 -1.20 8.59
N PRO A 1009 -33.64 -0.93 7.35
CA PRO A 1009 -34.53 -1.83 6.62
C PRO A 1009 -33.80 -3.12 6.24
N ALA A 1010 -34.53 -4.22 6.07
CA ALA A 1010 -33.97 -5.56 5.82
C ALA A 1010 -33.06 -5.66 4.56
N TRP A 1011 -33.12 -4.70 3.64
CA TRP A 1011 -32.21 -4.61 2.49
C TRP A 1011 -30.84 -4.00 2.83
N ALA A 1012 -30.75 -3.14 3.86
CA ALA A 1012 -29.50 -2.47 4.25
C ALA A 1012 -28.46 -3.45 4.83
N TYR A 1013 -28.92 -4.59 5.38
CA TYR A 1013 -28.06 -5.67 5.87
C TYR A 1013 -27.54 -6.60 4.75
N ARG A 1014 -27.82 -6.32 3.47
CA ARG A 1014 -27.29 -7.11 2.34
C ARG A 1014 -26.14 -6.35 1.66
N PRO A 1015 -24.98 -6.99 1.41
CA PRO A 1015 -23.96 -6.39 0.55
C PRO A 1015 -24.55 -6.20 -0.85
N VAL A 1016 -24.53 -4.94 -1.32
CA VAL A 1016 -25.20 -4.52 -2.57
C VAL A 1016 -24.58 -5.26 -3.76
N SER A 1017 -25.36 -6.19 -4.34
CA SER A 1017 -24.91 -7.00 -5.46
C SER A 1017 -26.01 -7.19 -6.52
N LYS A 1018 -25.85 -6.43 -7.61
CA LYS A 1018 -26.50 -6.54 -8.93
C LYS A 1018 -28.01 -6.29 -9.04
N LYS A 1019 -28.34 -5.46 -10.04
CA LYS A 1019 -29.67 -5.21 -10.65
C LYS A 1019 -30.71 -4.45 -9.82
N ALA A 1020 -30.56 -3.12 -9.76
CA ALA A 1020 -31.71 -2.23 -9.80
C ALA A 1020 -32.14 -2.06 -11.27
N ASN A 1021 -33.02 -2.93 -11.78
CA ASN A 1021 -33.65 -2.73 -13.08
C ASN A 1021 -35.06 -3.35 -13.11
N ASN A 1022 -36.01 -2.68 -12.46
CA ASN A 1022 -37.43 -2.60 -12.82
C ASN A 1022 -38.12 -1.55 -11.95
N LEU A 1023 -39.02 -0.77 -12.57
CA LEU A 1023 -39.77 0.32 -11.94
C LEU A 1023 -41.01 -0.17 -11.17
N CYS A 1024 -41.58 0.72 -10.36
CA CYS A 1024 -42.76 0.50 -9.53
C CYS A 1024 -44.03 0.12 -10.30
N LEU A 1025 -44.90 -0.69 -9.68
CA LEU A 1025 -46.37 -0.55 -9.62
C LEU A 1025 -46.93 -1.52 -8.54
N ALA A 1026 -48.20 -1.41 -8.12
CA ALA A 1026 -48.65 -1.85 -6.79
C ALA A 1026 -49.93 -2.70 -6.70
N ALA A 1027 -49.99 -3.53 -5.63
CA ALA A 1027 -51.15 -4.20 -4.99
C ALA A 1027 -51.95 -5.25 -5.81
N PRO A 1028 -52.88 -6.04 -5.21
CA PRO A 1028 -53.14 -6.38 -3.79
C PRO A 1028 -52.96 -7.91 -3.48
N PRO A 1029 -53.17 -8.42 -2.24
CA PRO A 1029 -52.82 -9.80 -1.86
C PRO A 1029 -53.95 -10.86 -1.99
N GLY A 1030 -53.56 -12.13 -2.18
CA GLY A 1030 -54.47 -13.30 -2.12
C GLY A 1030 -53.77 -14.67 -2.19
N THR A 1031 -54.39 -15.68 -1.56
CA THR A 1031 -54.14 -17.14 -1.67
C THR A 1031 -52.72 -17.71 -1.41
N THR A 1032 -52.55 -18.29 -0.21
CA THR A 1032 -51.86 -19.57 0.04
C THR A 1032 -52.59 -20.73 -0.70
N PRO A 1033 -52.00 -21.94 -0.94
CA PRO A 1033 -51.22 -22.72 0.05
C PRO A 1033 -50.10 -23.67 -0.47
N SER A 1034 -49.68 -24.56 0.44
CA SER A 1034 -48.92 -25.82 0.27
C SER A 1034 -47.38 -25.80 0.39
N GLN A 1035 -46.90 -26.34 1.52
CA GLN A 1035 -45.64 -27.09 1.60
C GLN A 1035 -45.85 -28.50 1.03
N PRO A 1036 -44.78 -29.26 0.76
CA PRO A 1036 -44.59 -30.41 1.64
C PRO A 1036 -43.14 -30.74 2.06
N ASN A 1037 -43.04 -31.22 3.30
CA ASN A 1037 -42.10 -32.25 3.80
C ASN A 1037 -40.58 -32.04 3.73
N ILE A 1038 -40.06 -31.63 4.89
CA ILE A 1038 -38.75 -32.03 5.44
C ILE A 1038 -38.52 -33.54 5.31
N ARG A 1039 -37.30 -33.96 4.96
CA ARG A 1039 -36.68 -35.20 5.46
C ARG A 1039 -35.15 -35.12 5.41
N ASN A 1040 -34.54 -35.45 6.55
CA ASN A 1040 -33.26 -36.12 6.80
C ASN A 1040 -32.09 -36.03 5.79
N SER A 1041 -30.82 -35.92 6.19
CA SER A 1041 -30.21 -35.70 7.52
C SER A 1041 -28.68 -35.71 7.41
N LYS A 1042 -27.99 -35.18 8.44
CA LYS A 1042 -26.62 -35.53 8.89
C LYS A 1042 -25.40 -35.08 8.07
N VAL A 1043 -24.47 -34.49 8.85
CA VAL A 1043 -22.99 -34.57 8.78
C VAL A 1043 -22.28 -33.53 7.89
N TRP A 1044 -21.43 -32.75 8.58
CA TRP A 1044 -20.69 -31.54 8.19
C TRP A 1044 -21.57 -30.36 7.78
#